data_AF-A0AAP5IE66-F1
#
_entry.id   AF-A0AAP5IE66-F1
#
_cell.length_a   1.000
_cell.length_b   1.000
_cell.length_c   1.000
_cell.angle_alpha   90.00
_cell.angle_beta   90.00
_cell.angle_gamma   90.00
#
_symmetry.space_group_name_H-M   'P 1'
#
loop_
_entity.id
_entity.type
_entity.pdbx_description
1 polymer ?
#
loop_
_entity_poly.entity_id
_entity_poly.type
_entity_poly.pdbx_seq_one_letter_code
_entity_poly.pdbx_strand_id
1 'polypeptide(L)'
;MTANLFNASFYRAANSDLKNLTDAQALAHFQNYGLNEGRTFSPFVDLNFYRASNPDLEKAGIKTNKQLFDHLQKSGVAEGRRFSPVVDINFYLKSNGDVNTAFKGNREQAFTHLQNQGVGEGRKFSQFFDTGFYLARNSDLKTAFGGDRVKALQHLAIYGLKENREFSDFFNINYYRSQNSDLQKVGYQGIQLLEHFETYGLREGRSFSLTFDVNYYRKTYPDLVAAGLSNQQLYDHFQLYGLKEGRASSQSFNVKYYLANNTDLQKAGFSYAQAYDHFLLYGEREKRSGVTSLQSQWTRQFGTSGDDESFGVAVDGAGNVYITGYTNGSLAGNNSGKSDAWVAKYDKSGAQIWKKQLGTAGNDAAYGIGVDSAGNVYISGTTEGALKGTNSGGYDVWLAKYDSSGVQKWLQQFGTSTDDGSNGITVDNSGNVYVTGYTTGALGGASNGNTDAWVAKYDNNGAQKWLKQLGTSGDDESNSVAVDSAGNVYITGYTEEGLGGGNSGKSDAWVAKYDSNGTQKWVKQLGTSEKDQSNSVAVDSTGNVYITGDTEGALGGPNSGNSDAWVAKYDNNGVQKWLKQIGTSGKDGANGVTVDSIGNVYISGSSNGSLAGNNAGGYDAWIVAYDSNGAAVRKRQLSTSADDQLYSVTVDNNGNVYITGATTGAFAGTNAGNYDIWVAKLA
;
A
#
# COMPACT_ATOMS: atom_id res chain seq x y z
N MET A 1 -33.86 41.88 5.91
CA MET A 1 -32.58 42.33 6.49
C MET A 1 -31.51 41.87 5.50
N THR A 2 -30.71 42.80 4.98
CA THR A 2 -29.60 42.46 4.08
C THR A 2 -28.56 41.63 4.83
N ALA A 3 -28.02 40.60 4.19
CA ALA A 3 -26.98 39.74 4.75
C ALA A 3 -25.74 40.56 5.19
N ASN A 4 -25.25 40.36 6.41
CA ASN A 4 -23.97 40.95 6.83
C ASN A 4 -22.82 40.04 6.39
N LEU A 5 -22.05 40.49 5.40
CA LEU A 5 -20.95 39.70 4.83
C LEU A 5 -19.62 39.90 5.57
N PHE A 6 -19.48 40.96 6.37
CA PHE A 6 -18.22 41.36 6.99
C PHE A 6 -18.15 40.96 8.46
N ASN A 7 -17.02 40.37 8.87
CA ASN A 7 -16.74 40.02 10.26
C ASN A 7 -15.44 40.69 10.71
N ALA A 8 -15.55 41.72 11.56
CA ALA A 8 -14.41 42.52 12.00
C ALA A 8 -13.36 41.70 12.78
N SER A 9 -13.82 40.78 13.64
CA SER A 9 -12.94 39.90 14.41
C SER A 9 -12.13 38.98 13.50
N PHE A 10 -12.80 38.34 12.54
CA PHE A 10 -12.15 37.49 11.55
C PHE A 10 -11.21 38.30 10.64
N TYR A 11 -11.63 39.49 10.19
CA TYR A 11 -10.81 40.34 9.33
C TYR A 11 -9.46 40.68 10.00
N ARG A 12 -9.47 41.00 11.29
CA ARG A 12 -8.23 41.19 12.06
C ARG A 12 -7.42 39.92 12.24
N ALA A 13 -8.07 38.78 12.46
CA ALA A 13 -7.39 37.50 12.61
C ALA A 13 -6.71 37.03 11.31
N ALA A 14 -7.34 37.28 10.16
CA ALA A 14 -6.81 36.93 8.85
C ALA A 14 -5.74 37.92 8.33
N ASN A 15 -5.69 39.13 8.88
CA ASN A 15 -4.79 40.22 8.46
C ASN A 15 -4.00 40.73 9.66
N SER A 16 -2.82 40.13 9.90
CA SER A 16 -2.04 40.31 11.14
C SER A 16 -1.58 41.75 11.39
N ASP A 17 -1.43 42.56 10.33
CA ASP A 17 -1.13 43.99 10.39
C ASP A 17 -2.28 44.83 10.97
N LEU A 18 -3.50 44.30 10.97
CA LEU A 18 -4.72 44.99 11.43
C LEU A 18 -5.15 44.60 12.85
N LYS A 19 -4.38 43.74 13.54
CA LYS A 19 -4.77 43.11 14.82
C LYS A 19 -5.20 44.08 15.93
N ASN A 20 -4.71 45.31 15.91
CA ASN A 20 -4.96 46.34 16.93
C ASN A 20 -6.10 47.31 16.59
N LEU A 21 -6.76 47.18 15.43
CA LEU A 21 -7.86 48.05 15.05
C LEU A 21 -9.13 47.75 15.84
N THR A 22 -9.93 48.77 16.14
CA THR A 22 -11.31 48.59 16.62
C THR A 22 -12.20 48.02 15.51
N ASP A 23 -13.40 47.53 15.83
CA ASP A 23 -14.35 47.04 14.82
C ASP A 23 -14.71 48.11 13.78
N ALA A 24 -14.90 49.37 14.22
CA ALA A 24 -15.17 50.49 13.33
C ALA A 24 -13.97 50.83 12.43
N GLN A 25 -12.75 50.80 12.98
CA GLN A 25 -11.53 51.02 12.20
C GLN A 25 -11.28 49.89 11.20
N ALA A 26 -11.55 48.64 11.59
CA ALA A 26 -11.43 47.47 10.73
C ALA A 26 -12.43 47.53 9.56
N LEU A 27 -13.68 47.92 9.81
CA LEU A 27 -14.69 48.13 8.78
C LEU A 27 -14.29 49.26 7.81
N ALA A 28 -13.83 50.40 8.34
CA ALA A 28 -13.36 51.52 7.53
C ALA A 28 -12.15 51.11 6.65
N HIS A 29 -11.19 50.38 7.21
CA HIS A 29 -10.05 49.85 6.47
C HIS A 29 -10.50 48.89 5.36
N PHE A 30 -11.41 47.96 5.67
CA PHE A 30 -11.95 47.01 4.70
C PHE A 30 -12.61 47.71 3.51
N GLN A 31 -13.46 48.71 3.77
CA GLN A 31 -14.19 49.45 2.75
C GLN A 31 -13.27 50.32 1.88
N ASN A 32 -12.26 50.95 2.47
CA ASN A 32 -11.37 51.90 1.78
C ASN A 32 -10.22 51.20 1.04
N TYR A 33 -9.70 50.10 1.58
CA TYR A 33 -8.49 49.44 1.09
C TYR A 33 -8.69 47.93 0.90
N GLY A 34 -9.24 47.25 1.91
CA GLY A 34 -9.30 45.78 1.94
C GLY A 34 -10.01 45.14 0.75
N LEU A 35 -11.10 45.73 0.27
CA LEU A 35 -11.79 45.26 -0.93
C LEU A 35 -10.90 45.35 -2.17
N ASN A 36 -10.24 46.48 -2.40
CA ASN A 36 -9.37 46.67 -3.56
C ASN A 36 -8.12 45.78 -3.51
N GLU A 37 -7.59 45.56 -2.30
CA GLU A 37 -6.44 44.68 -2.06
C GLU A 37 -6.80 43.18 -2.10
N GLY A 38 -8.09 42.84 -2.11
CA GLY A 38 -8.54 41.45 -2.10
C GLY A 38 -8.29 40.73 -0.77
N ARG A 39 -8.24 41.46 0.35
CA ARG A 39 -7.98 40.89 1.68
C ARG A 39 -9.10 39.96 2.14
N THR A 40 -8.74 38.83 2.74
CA THR A 40 -9.68 37.88 3.34
C THR A 40 -10.45 38.53 4.50
N PHE A 41 -11.78 38.58 4.41
CA PHE A 41 -12.63 39.36 5.33
C PHE A 41 -13.80 38.61 5.96
N SER A 42 -14.06 37.39 5.48
CA SER A 42 -15.12 36.53 5.99
C SER A 42 -14.69 35.07 5.91
N PRO A 43 -15.03 34.24 6.91
CA PRO A 43 -14.85 32.81 6.79
C PRO A 43 -15.91 32.16 5.87
N PHE A 44 -16.91 32.93 5.41
CA PHE A 44 -18.02 32.44 4.60
C PHE A 44 -17.99 32.91 3.15
N VAL A 45 -17.21 33.93 2.80
CA VAL A 45 -17.28 34.61 1.49
C VAL A 45 -15.90 34.67 0.86
N ASP A 46 -15.83 34.26 -0.40
CA ASP A 46 -14.67 34.41 -1.26
C ASP A 46 -15.08 35.14 -2.55
N LEU A 47 -14.59 36.37 -2.75
CA LEU A 47 -14.95 37.17 -3.93
C LEU A 47 -14.26 36.69 -5.22
N ASN A 48 -13.13 35.99 -5.12
CA ASN A 48 -12.50 35.37 -6.28
C ASN A 48 -13.35 34.21 -6.77
N PHE A 49 -13.77 33.35 -5.85
CA PHE A 49 -14.71 32.28 -6.15
C PHE A 49 -16.06 32.82 -6.65
N TYR A 50 -16.57 33.89 -6.03
CA TYR A 50 -17.83 34.50 -6.46
C TYR A 50 -17.75 34.99 -7.91
N ARG A 51 -16.66 35.63 -8.30
CA ARG A 51 -16.41 36.04 -9.69
C ARG A 51 -16.34 34.83 -10.62
N ALA A 52 -15.55 33.81 -10.27
CA ALA A 52 -15.33 32.64 -11.11
C ALA A 52 -16.62 31.81 -11.31
N SER A 53 -17.43 31.67 -10.27
CA SER A 53 -18.68 30.91 -10.30
C SER A 53 -19.85 31.63 -10.97
N ASN A 54 -19.71 32.93 -11.23
CA ASN A 54 -20.78 33.77 -11.78
C ASN A 54 -20.26 34.63 -12.95
N PRO A 55 -19.86 34.00 -14.08
CA PRO A 55 -19.25 34.70 -15.22
C PRO A 55 -20.20 35.70 -15.91
N ASP A 56 -21.51 35.64 -15.62
CA ASP A 56 -22.49 36.62 -16.06
C ASP A 56 -22.31 37.99 -15.39
N LEU A 57 -21.77 38.06 -14.16
CA LEU A 57 -21.52 39.32 -13.46
C LEU A 57 -20.49 40.19 -14.19
N GLU A 58 -19.44 39.56 -14.73
CA GLU A 58 -18.44 40.27 -15.53
C GLU A 58 -19.06 40.84 -16.81
N LYS A 59 -19.94 40.07 -17.47
CA LYS A 59 -20.70 40.52 -18.65
C LYS A 59 -21.65 41.68 -18.30
N ALA A 60 -22.17 41.71 -17.08
CA ALA A 60 -22.99 42.80 -16.54
C ALA A 60 -22.17 44.02 -16.07
N GLY A 61 -20.84 44.03 -16.26
CA GLY A 61 -19.97 45.15 -15.90
C GLY A 61 -19.55 45.20 -14.42
N ILE A 62 -19.85 44.15 -13.65
CA ILE A 62 -19.43 44.00 -12.25
C ILE A 62 -18.04 43.34 -12.25
N LYS A 63 -16.99 44.17 -12.16
CA LYS A 63 -15.60 43.72 -12.34
C LYS A 63 -14.75 43.84 -11.08
N THR A 64 -14.94 44.90 -10.30
CA THR A 64 -14.12 45.15 -9.10
C THR A 64 -14.62 44.36 -7.89
N ASN A 65 -13.73 44.08 -6.94
CA ASN A 65 -14.09 43.45 -5.67
C ASN A 65 -15.17 44.24 -4.92
N LYS A 66 -15.13 45.57 -4.98
CA LYS A 66 -16.17 46.42 -4.39
C LYS A 66 -17.53 46.19 -5.04
N GLN A 67 -17.60 46.19 -6.38
CA GLN A 67 -18.85 45.93 -7.10
C GLN A 67 -19.39 44.53 -6.80
N LEU A 68 -18.51 43.52 -6.73
CA LEU A 68 -18.88 42.15 -6.38
C LEU A 68 -19.42 42.04 -4.95
N PHE A 69 -18.77 42.68 -3.99
CA PHE A 69 -19.24 42.74 -2.60
C PHE A 69 -20.61 43.42 -2.50
N ASP A 70 -20.76 44.59 -3.13
CA ASP A 70 -22.02 45.35 -3.13
C ASP A 70 -23.16 44.53 -3.77
N HIS A 71 -22.88 43.85 -4.89
CA HIS A 71 -23.85 42.97 -5.54
C HIS A 71 -24.22 41.76 -4.67
N LEU A 72 -23.22 41.07 -4.11
CA LEU A 72 -23.45 39.90 -3.25
C LEU A 72 -24.31 40.27 -2.04
N GLN A 73 -24.01 41.40 -1.41
CA GLN A 73 -24.73 41.89 -0.23
C GLN A 73 -26.16 42.32 -0.55
N LYS A 74 -26.37 42.93 -1.72
CA LYS A 74 -27.68 43.49 -2.11
C LYS A 74 -28.63 42.45 -2.68
N SER A 75 -28.13 41.49 -3.46
CA SER A 75 -28.99 40.52 -4.15
C SER A 75 -28.36 39.13 -4.33
N GLY A 76 -27.03 39.00 -4.41
CA GLY A 76 -26.40 37.72 -4.71
C GLY A 76 -26.73 36.59 -3.72
N VAL A 77 -26.83 36.89 -2.42
CA VAL A 77 -27.26 35.90 -1.41
C VAL A 77 -28.73 35.50 -1.62
N ALA A 78 -29.62 36.47 -1.85
CA ALA A 78 -31.04 36.24 -2.09
C ALA A 78 -31.28 35.43 -3.39
N GLU A 79 -30.51 35.72 -4.43
CA GLU A 79 -30.49 34.99 -5.71
C GLU A 79 -29.99 33.55 -5.54
N GLY A 80 -29.27 33.25 -4.46
CA GLY A 80 -28.71 31.92 -4.20
C GLY A 80 -27.49 31.60 -5.03
N ARG A 81 -26.72 32.63 -5.42
CA ARG A 81 -25.48 32.46 -6.18
C ARG A 81 -24.40 31.78 -5.33
N ARG A 82 -23.51 31.03 -5.99
CA ARG A 82 -22.34 30.40 -5.36
C ARG A 82 -21.28 31.47 -5.10
N PHE A 83 -20.92 31.71 -3.83
CA PHE A 83 -19.96 32.75 -3.41
C PHE A 83 -18.87 32.25 -2.45
N SER A 84 -18.84 30.95 -2.19
CA SER A 84 -17.79 30.31 -1.40
C SER A 84 -17.64 28.84 -1.79
N PRO A 85 -16.41 28.32 -1.85
CA PRO A 85 -16.12 26.91 -2.12
C PRO A 85 -16.42 26.00 -0.91
N VAL A 86 -16.78 26.56 0.24
CA VAL A 86 -17.08 25.77 1.46
C VAL A 86 -18.40 26.16 2.11
N VAL A 87 -19.19 27.04 1.47
CA VAL A 87 -20.52 27.43 1.93
C VAL A 87 -21.49 27.40 0.77
N ASP A 88 -22.60 26.69 0.93
CA ASP A 88 -23.70 26.64 -0.02
C ASP A 88 -25.04 26.86 0.70
N ILE A 89 -25.69 27.98 0.43
CA ILE A 89 -26.97 28.32 1.09
C ILE A 89 -28.15 27.51 0.55
N ASN A 90 -28.09 27.10 -0.71
CA ASN A 90 -29.10 26.20 -1.26
C ASN A 90 -28.97 24.81 -0.63
N PHE A 91 -27.75 24.30 -0.49
CA PHE A 91 -27.47 23.06 0.23
C PHE A 91 -27.87 23.18 1.70
N TYR A 92 -27.53 24.28 2.37
CA TYR A 92 -27.89 24.50 3.76
C TYR A 92 -29.40 24.39 4.00
N LEU A 93 -30.21 25.03 3.14
CA LEU A 93 -31.67 24.91 3.17
C LEU A 93 -32.13 23.48 2.83
N LYS A 94 -31.54 22.84 1.82
CA LYS A 94 -31.89 21.47 1.42
C LYS A 94 -31.60 20.44 2.52
N SER A 95 -30.49 20.59 3.24
CA SER A 95 -30.01 19.65 4.24
C SER A 95 -30.61 19.86 5.63
N ASN A 96 -31.18 21.04 5.91
CA ASN A 96 -31.74 21.39 7.20
C ASN A 96 -33.21 21.80 7.02
N GLY A 97 -34.09 20.80 6.96
CA GLY A 97 -35.51 21.00 6.64
C GLY A 97 -36.26 21.89 7.65
N ASP A 98 -35.84 21.88 8.91
CA ASP A 98 -36.34 22.76 9.97
C ASP A 98 -36.00 24.23 9.67
N VAL A 99 -34.75 24.52 9.33
CA VAL A 99 -34.28 25.86 8.91
C VAL A 99 -35.02 26.33 7.67
N ASN A 100 -35.17 25.45 6.67
CA ASN A 100 -35.88 25.77 5.44
C ASN A 100 -37.36 26.09 5.69
N THR A 101 -38.01 25.33 6.56
CA THR A 101 -39.40 25.57 6.97
C THR A 101 -39.53 26.88 7.73
N ALA A 102 -38.65 27.13 8.70
CA ALA A 102 -38.66 28.34 9.53
C ALA A 102 -38.51 29.63 8.70
N PHE A 103 -37.68 29.60 7.66
CA PHE A 103 -37.41 30.76 6.82
C PHE A 103 -38.15 30.73 5.47
N LYS A 104 -39.00 29.73 5.23
CA LYS A 104 -39.75 29.55 3.96
C LYS A 104 -38.85 29.66 2.73
N GLY A 105 -37.65 29.08 2.80
CA GLY A 105 -36.63 29.15 1.73
C GLY A 105 -35.91 30.50 1.59
N ASN A 106 -36.09 31.46 2.51
CA ASN A 106 -35.39 32.74 2.45
C ASN A 106 -33.90 32.58 2.73
N ARG A 107 -33.09 32.81 1.70
CA ARG A 107 -31.63 32.59 1.73
C ARG A 107 -30.87 33.59 2.59
N GLU A 108 -31.31 34.83 2.70
CA GLU A 108 -30.64 35.84 3.54
C GLU A 108 -30.82 35.50 5.03
N GLN A 109 -32.03 35.09 5.41
CA GLN A 109 -32.31 34.63 6.77
C GLN A 109 -31.57 33.33 7.08
N ALA A 110 -31.52 32.39 6.13
CA ALA A 110 -30.75 31.16 6.26
C ALA A 110 -29.24 31.43 6.41
N PHE A 111 -28.68 32.37 5.63
CA PHE A 111 -27.28 32.78 5.77
C PHE A 111 -27.01 33.42 7.14
N THR A 112 -27.89 34.29 7.60
CA THR A 112 -27.79 34.91 8.93
C THR A 112 -27.84 33.86 10.04
N HIS A 113 -28.73 32.88 9.93
CA HIS A 113 -28.82 31.76 10.87
C HIS A 113 -27.57 30.89 10.83
N LEU A 114 -27.04 30.58 9.63
CA LEU A 114 -25.80 29.83 9.48
C LEU A 114 -24.64 30.50 10.23
N GLN A 115 -24.47 31.81 10.05
CA GLN A 115 -23.41 32.60 10.69
C GLN A 115 -23.52 32.60 12.22
N ASN A 116 -24.73 32.73 12.75
CA ASN A 116 -24.95 32.94 14.19
C ASN A 116 -25.11 31.64 14.98
N GLN A 117 -25.65 30.60 14.37
CA GLN A 117 -26.05 29.36 15.05
C GLN A 117 -25.64 28.11 14.27
N GLY A 118 -25.89 28.08 12.95
CA GLY A 118 -25.75 26.85 12.16
C GLY A 118 -24.37 26.20 12.22
N VAL A 119 -23.29 26.98 12.16
CA VAL A 119 -21.93 26.44 12.29
C VAL A 119 -21.69 25.85 13.69
N GLY A 120 -22.08 26.59 14.74
CA GLY A 120 -21.91 26.15 16.14
C GLY A 120 -22.72 24.89 16.47
N GLU A 121 -23.93 24.78 15.92
CA GLU A 121 -24.79 23.61 16.01
C GLU A 121 -24.27 22.40 15.21
N GLY A 122 -23.30 22.60 14.32
CA GLY A 122 -22.79 21.56 13.44
C GLY A 122 -23.74 21.17 12.31
N ARG A 123 -24.59 22.10 11.87
CA ARG A 123 -25.49 21.89 10.72
C ARG A 123 -24.68 21.72 9.44
N LYS A 124 -25.20 20.92 8.51
CA LYS A 124 -24.56 20.72 7.19
C LYS A 124 -24.84 21.91 6.28
N PHE A 125 -23.81 22.66 5.90
CA PHE A 125 -23.91 23.87 5.04
C PHE A 125 -23.01 23.81 3.80
N SER A 126 -22.30 22.70 3.62
CA SER A 126 -21.48 22.42 2.46
C SER A 126 -21.61 20.96 2.10
N GLN A 127 -21.60 20.68 0.80
CA GLN A 127 -21.53 19.31 0.30
C GLN A 127 -20.14 18.70 0.56
N PHE A 128 -19.10 19.53 0.71
CA PHE A 128 -17.71 19.09 0.70
C PHE A 128 -16.94 19.47 1.96
N PHE A 129 -17.54 20.20 2.89
CA PHE A 129 -16.88 20.58 4.14
C PHE A 129 -17.74 20.22 5.35
N ASP A 130 -17.13 19.49 6.30
CA ASP A 130 -17.72 19.20 7.59
C ASP A 130 -16.76 19.61 8.71
N THR A 131 -17.19 20.58 9.54
CA THR A 131 -16.40 21.07 10.69
C THR A 131 -16.06 19.99 11.72
N GLY A 132 -16.93 19.00 11.89
CA GLY A 132 -16.74 17.90 12.81
C GLY A 132 -15.67 16.93 12.30
N PHE A 133 -15.75 16.56 11.02
CA PHE A 133 -14.70 15.81 10.34
C PHE A 133 -13.36 16.56 10.41
N TYR A 134 -13.35 17.85 10.11
CA TYR A 134 -12.13 18.65 10.13
C TYR A 134 -11.45 18.65 11.51
N LEU A 135 -12.22 18.80 12.58
CA LEU A 135 -11.70 18.67 13.95
C LEU A 135 -11.26 17.23 14.27
N ALA A 136 -12.00 16.22 13.85
CA ALA A 136 -11.68 14.82 14.13
C ALA A 136 -10.39 14.38 13.40
N ARG A 137 -10.17 14.88 12.19
CA ARG A 137 -9.05 14.49 11.33
C ARG A 137 -7.74 15.22 11.67
N ASN A 138 -7.84 16.40 12.28
CA ASN A 138 -6.70 17.23 12.67
C ASN A 138 -6.63 17.31 14.20
N SER A 139 -5.92 16.34 14.80
CA SER A 139 -5.86 16.16 16.26
C SER A 139 -5.29 17.37 17.00
N ASP A 140 -4.36 18.09 16.39
CA ASP A 140 -3.83 19.36 16.90
C ASP A 140 -4.92 20.43 17.04
N LEU A 141 -5.82 20.53 16.05
CA LEU A 141 -6.96 21.44 16.11
C LEU A 141 -8.01 20.97 17.12
N LYS A 142 -8.21 19.65 17.25
CA LYS A 142 -9.06 19.09 18.32
C LYS A 142 -8.54 19.46 19.70
N THR A 143 -7.23 19.41 19.91
CA THR A 143 -6.60 19.82 21.17
C THR A 143 -6.72 21.33 21.39
N ALA A 144 -6.50 22.15 20.35
CA ALA A 144 -6.52 23.61 20.47
C ALA A 144 -7.93 24.20 20.61
N PHE A 145 -8.92 23.64 19.90
CA PHE A 145 -10.27 24.20 19.79
C PHE A 145 -11.34 23.34 20.47
N GLY A 146 -11.02 22.11 20.87
CA GLY A 146 -11.98 21.17 21.45
C GLY A 146 -13.08 20.81 20.45
N GLY A 147 -14.32 21.22 20.76
CA GLY A 147 -15.50 21.05 19.91
C GLY A 147 -15.91 22.31 19.15
N ASP A 148 -15.13 23.39 19.20
CA ASP A 148 -15.51 24.70 18.65
C ASP A 148 -15.46 24.70 17.10
N ARG A 149 -16.63 24.48 16.50
CA ARG A 149 -16.83 24.41 15.05
C ARG A 149 -16.66 25.76 14.36
N VAL A 150 -16.89 26.88 15.07
CA VAL A 150 -16.70 28.22 14.51
C VAL A 150 -15.21 28.50 14.34
N LYS A 151 -14.39 28.18 15.35
CA LYS A 151 -12.92 28.24 15.22
C LYS A 151 -12.39 27.30 14.15
N ALA A 152 -12.98 26.11 14.02
CA ALA A 152 -12.61 25.16 12.97
C ALA A 152 -12.82 25.74 11.56
N LEU A 153 -13.98 26.35 11.28
CA LEU A 153 -14.25 27.03 10.01
C LEU A 153 -13.31 28.23 9.79
N GLN A 154 -13.05 29.03 10.82
CA GLN A 154 -12.10 30.14 10.73
C GLN A 154 -10.68 29.67 10.42
N HIS A 155 -10.22 28.61 11.09
CA HIS A 155 -8.91 28.03 10.84
C HIS A 155 -8.79 27.51 9.42
N LEU A 156 -9.80 26.80 8.90
CA LEU A 156 -9.82 26.34 7.52
C LEU A 156 -9.63 27.51 6.54
N ALA A 157 -10.40 28.58 6.72
CA ALA A 157 -10.41 29.74 5.84
C ALA A 157 -9.07 30.52 5.84
N ILE A 158 -8.37 30.56 6.97
CA ILE A 158 -7.11 31.32 7.09
C ILE A 158 -5.89 30.46 6.72
N TYR A 159 -5.85 29.23 7.23
CA TYR A 159 -4.67 28.36 7.23
C TYR A 159 -4.94 26.99 6.60
N GLY A 160 -6.03 26.31 6.98
CA GLY A 160 -6.22 24.89 6.71
C GLY A 160 -6.12 24.49 5.23
N LEU A 161 -6.71 25.29 4.33
CA LEU A 161 -6.62 25.06 2.90
C LEU A 161 -5.18 25.27 2.37
N LYS A 162 -4.45 26.25 2.90
CA LYS A 162 -3.04 26.53 2.52
C LYS A 162 -2.10 25.44 3.03
N GLU A 163 -2.40 24.88 4.19
CA GLU A 163 -1.69 23.78 4.82
C GLU A 163 -2.05 22.40 4.21
N ASN A 164 -2.95 22.35 3.22
CA ASN A 164 -3.50 21.10 2.65
C ASN A 164 -4.07 20.15 3.70
N ARG A 165 -4.66 20.69 4.77
CA ARG A 165 -5.32 19.88 5.82
C ARG A 165 -6.53 19.16 5.24
N GLU A 166 -6.78 17.94 5.66
CA GLU A 166 -7.98 17.19 5.28
C GLU A 166 -9.21 17.80 5.97
N PHE A 167 -10.16 18.30 5.18
CA PHE A 167 -11.35 19.04 5.63
C PHE A 167 -12.67 18.40 5.22
N SER A 168 -12.60 17.36 4.42
CA SER A 168 -13.75 16.67 3.87
C SER A 168 -13.59 15.17 4.12
N ASP A 169 -14.67 14.57 4.59
CA ASP A 169 -14.89 13.12 4.57
C ASP A 169 -15.07 12.60 3.12
N PHE A 170 -15.39 13.51 2.20
CA PHE A 170 -15.74 13.18 0.82
C PHE A 170 -14.66 13.52 -0.21
N PHE A 171 -13.99 14.67 -0.05
CA PHE A 171 -12.99 15.18 -0.99
C PHE A 171 -11.60 15.16 -0.34
N ASN A 172 -10.73 14.27 -0.80
CA ASN A 172 -9.34 14.27 -0.36
C ASN A 172 -8.49 15.09 -1.34
N ILE A 173 -8.12 16.29 -0.94
CA ILE A 173 -7.36 17.24 -1.76
C ILE A 173 -6.01 16.66 -2.23
N ASN A 174 -5.34 15.87 -1.39
CA ASN A 174 -4.07 15.25 -1.71
C ASN A 174 -4.24 14.12 -2.72
N TYR A 175 -5.30 13.32 -2.56
CA TYR A 175 -5.68 12.28 -3.52
C TYR A 175 -6.08 12.89 -4.87
N TYR A 176 -6.92 13.93 -4.85
CA TYR A 176 -7.34 14.61 -6.07
C TYR A 176 -6.15 15.14 -6.86
N ARG A 177 -5.18 15.77 -6.20
CA ARG A 177 -3.94 16.17 -6.86
C ARG A 177 -3.14 14.97 -7.36
N SER A 178 -2.96 13.92 -6.57
CA SER A 178 -2.12 12.77 -6.93
C SER A 178 -2.67 11.98 -8.13
N GLN A 179 -3.99 11.89 -8.28
CA GLN A 179 -4.63 11.18 -9.37
C GLN A 179 -4.75 12.01 -10.66
N ASN A 180 -4.56 13.33 -10.60
CA ASN A 180 -4.76 14.22 -11.74
C ASN A 180 -3.46 14.95 -12.10
N SER A 181 -2.64 14.30 -12.93
CA SER A 181 -1.28 14.74 -13.27
C SER A 181 -1.21 16.11 -13.97
N ASP A 182 -2.26 16.52 -14.67
CA ASP A 182 -2.40 17.85 -15.25
C ASP A 182 -2.45 18.94 -14.16
N LEU A 183 -3.20 18.70 -13.08
CA LEU A 183 -3.26 19.63 -11.95
C LEU A 183 -1.93 19.73 -11.20
N GLN A 184 -1.15 18.64 -11.15
CA GLN A 184 0.21 18.65 -10.61
C GLN A 184 1.14 19.53 -11.44
N LYS A 185 1.06 19.45 -12.77
CA LYS A 185 1.87 20.26 -13.69
C LYS A 185 1.56 21.74 -13.60
N VAL A 186 0.28 22.10 -13.44
CA VAL A 186 -0.14 23.50 -13.24
C VAL A 186 0.26 23.99 -11.83
N GLY A 187 0.48 23.08 -10.89
CA GLY A 187 0.94 23.40 -9.54
C GLY A 187 -0.16 23.89 -8.62
N TYR A 188 -1.43 23.57 -8.88
CA TYR A 188 -2.55 23.94 -8.03
C TYR A 188 -2.37 23.40 -6.59
N GLN A 189 -2.68 24.25 -5.61
CA GLN A 189 -2.60 23.94 -4.19
C GLN A 189 -3.88 24.37 -3.46
N GLY A 190 -4.18 23.72 -2.34
CA GLY A 190 -5.20 24.18 -1.40
C GLY A 190 -6.52 24.56 -2.05
N ILE A 191 -6.90 25.82 -1.91
CA ILE A 191 -8.17 26.33 -2.42
C ILE A 191 -8.35 26.14 -3.93
N GLN A 192 -7.28 26.26 -4.73
CA GLN A 192 -7.37 26.13 -6.20
C GLN A 192 -7.81 24.72 -6.63
N LEU A 193 -7.39 23.69 -5.88
CA LEU A 193 -7.81 22.31 -6.14
C LEU A 193 -9.28 22.10 -5.80
N LEU A 194 -9.76 22.71 -4.71
CA LEU A 194 -11.17 22.67 -4.33
C LEU A 194 -12.04 23.42 -5.35
N GLU A 195 -11.63 24.62 -5.75
CA GLU A 195 -12.33 25.41 -6.78
C GLU A 195 -12.39 24.66 -8.11
N HIS A 196 -11.28 24.06 -8.53
CA HIS A 196 -11.24 23.22 -9.72
C HIS A 196 -12.16 22.00 -9.60
N PHE A 197 -12.17 21.33 -8.45
CA PHE A 197 -13.03 20.19 -8.22
C PHE A 197 -14.52 20.55 -8.29
N GLU A 198 -14.94 21.61 -7.60
CA GLU A 198 -16.34 22.08 -7.61
C GLU A 198 -16.77 22.53 -9.02
N THR A 199 -15.86 23.17 -9.76
CA THR A 199 -16.19 23.71 -11.07
C THR A 199 -16.12 22.65 -12.16
N TYR A 200 -15.16 21.75 -12.12
CA TYR A 200 -14.86 20.84 -13.23
C TYR A 200 -14.76 19.39 -12.78
N GLY A 201 -14.04 19.13 -11.69
CA GLY A 201 -13.62 17.78 -11.29
C GLY A 201 -14.73 16.73 -11.29
N LEU A 202 -15.81 16.95 -10.53
CA LEU A 202 -16.91 15.99 -10.50
C LEU A 202 -17.64 15.89 -11.85
N ARG A 203 -17.83 17.01 -12.55
CA ARG A 203 -18.48 17.03 -13.88
C ARG A 203 -17.69 16.27 -14.92
N GLU A 204 -16.37 16.35 -14.88
CA GLU A 204 -15.45 15.63 -15.75
C GLU A 204 -15.25 14.16 -15.34
N GLY A 205 -15.74 13.76 -14.16
CA GLY A 205 -15.56 12.41 -13.63
C GLY A 205 -14.13 12.13 -13.16
N ARG A 206 -13.41 13.15 -12.70
CA ARG A 206 -12.06 13.04 -12.14
C ARG A 206 -12.11 12.26 -10.82
N SER A 207 -11.11 11.43 -10.51
CA SER A 207 -11.04 10.72 -9.22
C SER A 207 -10.59 11.67 -8.12
N PHE A 208 -11.34 11.73 -7.01
CA PHE A 208 -11.16 12.74 -5.95
C PHE A 208 -11.20 12.19 -4.52
N SER A 209 -11.53 10.91 -4.34
CA SER A 209 -11.42 10.21 -3.08
C SER A 209 -11.12 8.72 -3.29
N LEU A 210 -10.56 8.09 -2.27
CA LEU A 210 -10.33 6.64 -2.26
C LEU A 210 -11.64 5.87 -2.25
N THR A 211 -12.66 6.41 -1.57
CA THR A 211 -13.88 5.69 -1.23
C THR A 211 -14.99 5.80 -2.26
N PHE A 212 -14.93 6.76 -3.18
CA PHE A 212 -15.92 6.91 -4.24
C PHE A 212 -15.27 7.33 -5.57
N ASP A 213 -15.54 6.56 -6.62
CA ASP A 213 -15.17 6.88 -8.00
C ASP A 213 -16.44 6.82 -8.86
N VAL A 214 -16.78 7.95 -9.48
CA VAL A 214 -18.04 8.08 -10.23
C VAL A 214 -18.08 7.23 -11.50
N ASN A 215 -16.92 6.99 -12.13
CA ASN A 215 -16.84 6.16 -13.33
C ASN A 215 -16.96 4.69 -12.97
N TYR A 216 -16.31 4.26 -11.89
CA TYR A 216 -16.51 2.93 -11.30
C TYR A 216 -17.98 2.73 -10.92
N TYR A 217 -18.56 3.67 -10.17
CA TYR A 217 -19.93 3.55 -9.69
C TYR A 217 -20.95 3.46 -10.84
N ARG A 218 -20.79 4.29 -11.88
CA ARG A 218 -21.61 4.18 -13.10
C ARG A 218 -21.46 2.82 -13.77
N LYS A 219 -20.22 2.37 -13.98
CA LYS A 219 -19.93 1.12 -14.69
C LYS A 219 -20.46 -0.12 -13.95
N THR A 220 -20.39 -0.10 -12.63
CA THR A 220 -20.78 -1.21 -11.76
C THR A 220 -22.29 -1.41 -11.69
N TYR A 221 -23.09 -0.38 -11.95
CA TYR A 221 -24.54 -0.39 -11.72
C TYR A 221 -25.34 -0.08 -13.01
N PRO A 222 -25.77 -1.13 -13.76
CA PRO A 222 -26.50 -0.97 -15.02
C PRO A 222 -27.82 -0.19 -14.88
N ASP A 223 -28.48 -0.25 -13.72
CA ASP A 223 -29.68 0.54 -13.41
C ASP A 223 -29.42 2.05 -13.47
N LEU A 224 -28.25 2.49 -13.02
CA LEU A 224 -27.87 3.91 -13.06
C LEU A 224 -27.46 4.36 -14.48
N VAL A 225 -26.89 3.45 -15.27
CA VAL A 225 -26.61 3.69 -16.69
C VAL A 225 -27.91 3.89 -17.46
N ALA A 226 -28.90 3.01 -17.23
CA ALA A 226 -30.22 3.12 -17.85
C ALA A 226 -30.95 4.41 -17.46
N ALA A 227 -30.75 4.90 -16.23
CA ALA A 227 -31.31 6.16 -15.75
C ALA A 227 -30.63 7.42 -16.31
N GLY A 228 -29.51 7.30 -17.03
CA GLY A 228 -28.83 8.43 -17.68
C GLY A 228 -28.34 9.52 -16.70
N LEU A 229 -28.01 9.14 -15.46
CA LEU A 229 -27.65 10.09 -14.41
C LEU A 229 -26.33 10.81 -14.72
N SER A 230 -26.33 12.14 -14.54
CA SER A 230 -25.10 12.94 -14.55
C SER A 230 -24.14 12.54 -13.41
N ASN A 231 -22.87 12.91 -13.50
CA ASN A 231 -21.88 12.65 -12.44
C ASN A 231 -22.34 13.16 -11.06
N GLN A 232 -22.96 14.34 -11.02
CA GLN A 232 -23.53 14.89 -9.78
C GLN A 232 -24.69 14.02 -9.25
N GLN A 233 -25.60 13.59 -10.13
CA GLN A 233 -26.74 12.76 -9.74
C GLN A 233 -26.29 11.35 -9.29
N LEU A 234 -25.25 10.79 -9.88
CA LEU A 234 -24.66 9.52 -9.43
C LEU A 234 -24.09 9.63 -8.03
N TYR A 235 -23.42 10.74 -7.73
CA TYR A 235 -22.94 11.01 -6.39
C TYR A 235 -24.10 11.19 -5.40
N ASP A 236 -25.10 12.01 -5.74
CA ASP A 236 -26.30 12.19 -4.91
C ASP A 236 -26.99 10.84 -4.65
N HIS A 237 -27.08 9.98 -5.66
CA HIS A 237 -27.62 8.63 -5.54
C HIS A 237 -26.82 7.79 -4.55
N PHE A 238 -25.49 7.78 -4.66
CA PHE A 238 -24.62 7.04 -3.74
C PHE A 238 -24.86 7.44 -2.28
N GLN A 239 -24.93 8.74 -2.01
CA GLN A 239 -25.13 9.26 -0.66
C GLN A 239 -26.53 8.94 -0.10
N LEU A 240 -27.56 9.08 -0.92
CA LEU A 240 -28.95 8.93 -0.45
C LEU A 240 -29.40 7.47 -0.35
N TYR A 241 -28.91 6.63 -1.27
CA TYR A 241 -29.38 5.27 -1.49
C TYR A 241 -28.24 4.26 -1.52
N GLY A 242 -27.19 4.53 -2.30
CA GLY A 242 -26.08 3.58 -2.50
C GLY A 242 -25.43 3.07 -1.22
N LEU A 243 -25.14 3.95 -0.26
CA LEU A 243 -24.60 3.56 1.04
C LEU A 243 -25.57 2.70 1.84
N LYS A 244 -26.86 3.03 1.86
CA LYS A 244 -27.89 2.24 2.55
C LYS A 244 -28.05 0.85 1.95
N GLU A 245 -27.88 0.75 0.64
CA GLU A 245 -27.91 -0.50 -0.12
C GLU A 245 -26.61 -1.30 -0.02
N GLY A 246 -25.54 -0.72 0.54
CA GLY A 246 -24.23 -1.35 0.62
C GLY A 246 -23.53 -1.47 -0.73
N ARG A 247 -23.82 -0.57 -1.68
CA ARG A 247 -23.20 -0.54 -3.02
C ARG A 247 -21.71 -0.22 -2.91
N ALA A 248 -20.88 -0.99 -3.62
CA ALA A 248 -19.46 -0.72 -3.81
C ALA A 248 -19.28 0.60 -4.56
N SER A 249 -18.39 1.45 -4.07
CA SER A 249 -18.34 2.85 -4.48
C SER A 249 -17.06 3.25 -5.19
N SER A 250 -16.00 2.46 -5.06
CA SER A 250 -14.78 2.60 -5.86
C SER A 250 -14.10 1.24 -6.03
N GLN A 251 -13.07 1.18 -6.89
CA GLN A 251 -12.20 0.01 -6.99
C GLN A 251 -11.45 -0.29 -5.67
N SER A 252 -11.32 0.71 -4.80
CA SER A 252 -10.55 0.67 -3.56
C SER A 252 -11.43 0.65 -2.30
N PHE A 253 -12.76 0.65 -2.44
CA PHE A 253 -13.66 0.62 -1.29
C PHE A 253 -15.05 0.03 -1.60
N ASN A 254 -15.47 -0.88 -0.72
CA ASN A 254 -16.80 -1.47 -0.65
C ASN A 254 -17.26 -1.50 0.81
N VAL A 255 -18.26 -0.67 1.14
CA VAL A 255 -18.77 -0.51 2.51
C VAL A 255 -19.32 -1.80 3.10
N LYS A 256 -19.94 -2.64 2.27
CA LYS A 256 -20.52 -3.92 2.70
C LYS A 256 -19.43 -4.89 3.11
N TYR A 257 -18.36 -4.96 2.33
CA TYR A 257 -17.17 -5.73 2.69
C TYR A 257 -16.50 -5.16 3.94
N TYR A 258 -16.28 -3.84 3.98
CA TYR A 258 -15.64 -3.18 5.11
C TYR A 258 -16.35 -3.52 6.43
N LEU A 259 -17.69 -3.40 6.49
CA LEU A 259 -18.44 -3.80 7.68
C LEU A 259 -18.31 -5.30 7.97
N ALA A 260 -18.42 -6.16 6.95
CA ALA A 260 -18.33 -7.62 7.10
C ALA A 260 -16.95 -8.11 7.57
N ASN A 261 -15.87 -7.38 7.29
CA ASN A 261 -14.51 -7.74 7.69
C ASN A 261 -14.09 -7.17 9.05
N ASN A 262 -14.89 -6.29 9.64
CA ASN A 262 -14.58 -5.62 10.90
C ASN A 262 -15.58 -6.05 11.99
N THR A 263 -15.23 -7.14 12.69
CA THR A 263 -16.12 -7.80 13.66
C THR A 263 -16.45 -6.92 14.87
N ASP A 264 -15.57 -6.00 15.22
CA ASP A 264 -15.80 -4.97 16.24
C ASP A 264 -16.91 -4.01 15.83
N LEU A 265 -16.93 -3.56 14.57
CA LEU A 265 -17.98 -2.68 14.04
C LEU A 265 -19.33 -3.41 13.93
N GLN A 266 -19.30 -4.69 13.57
CA GLN A 266 -20.50 -5.54 13.58
C GLN A 266 -21.08 -5.70 14.99
N LYS A 267 -20.21 -6.00 15.97
CA LYS A 267 -20.61 -6.11 17.38
C LYS A 267 -21.17 -4.78 17.92
N ALA A 268 -20.63 -3.66 17.44
CA ALA A 268 -21.14 -2.34 17.76
C ALA A 268 -22.43 -1.96 17.01
N GLY A 269 -22.95 -2.84 16.12
CA GLY A 269 -24.21 -2.65 15.41
C GLY A 269 -24.16 -1.55 14.34
N PHE A 270 -22.99 -1.31 13.74
CA PHE A 270 -22.83 -0.24 12.75
C PHE A 270 -23.67 -0.49 11.50
N SER A 271 -24.40 0.52 11.05
CA SER A 271 -24.95 0.58 9.68
C SER A 271 -23.84 0.81 8.65
N TYR A 272 -24.13 0.61 7.36
CA TYR A 272 -23.17 0.93 6.30
C TYR A 272 -22.74 2.39 6.30
N ALA A 273 -23.64 3.34 6.57
CA ALA A 273 -23.28 4.75 6.71
C ALA A 273 -22.27 4.96 7.85
N GLN A 274 -22.52 4.37 9.02
CA GLN A 274 -21.59 4.45 10.15
C GLN A 274 -20.25 3.75 9.86
N ALA A 275 -20.27 2.64 9.13
CA ALA A 275 -19.06 1.93 8.72
C ALA A 275 -18.24 2.74 7.69
N TYR A 276 -18.91 3.42 6.76
CA TYR A 276 -18.29 4.35 5.82
C TYR A 276 -17.63 5.52 6.56
N ASP A 277 -18.36 6.16 7.47
CA ASP A 277 -17.84 7.25 8.30
C ASP A 277 -16.66 6.78 9.15
N HIS A 278 -16.73 5.57 9.71
CA HIS A 278 -15.61 4.98 10.43
C HIS A 278 -14.38 4.77 9.55
N PHE A 279 -14.55 4.26 8.32
CA PHE A 279 -13.41 4.06 7.43
C PHE A 279 -12.67 5.38 7.15
N LEU A 280 -13.44 6.42 6.82
CA LEU A 280 -12.91 7.76 6.55
C LEU A 280 -12.27 8.41 7.77
N LEU A 281 -12.86 8.23 8.94
CA LEU A 281 -12.36 8.82 10.16
C LEU A 281 -11.19 8.03 10.76
N TYR A 282 -11.16 6.71 10.64
CA TYR A 282 -10.24 5.84 11.38
C TYR A 282 -9.68 4.69 10.53
N GLY A 283 -10.49 4.05 9.69
CA GLY A 283 -10.12 2.83 8.98
C GLY A 283 -8.84 2.93 8.17
N GLU A 284 -8.60 4.04 7.46
CA GLU A 284 -7.34 4.26 6.73
C GLU A 284 -6.12 4.31 7.68
N ARG A 285 -6.23 4.98 8.83
CA ARG A 285 -5.14 5.05 9.83
C ARG A 285 -4.92 3.73 10.55
N GLU A 286 -5.99 2.98 10.72
CA GLU A 286 -5.98 1.62 11.27
C GLU A 286 -5.57 0.58 10.21
N LYS A 287 -5.29 1.00 8.98
CA LYS A 287 -4.92 0.17 7.83
C LYS A 287 -5.90 -0.97 7.57
N ARG A 288 -7.19 -0.75 7.88
CA ARG A 288 -8.27 -1.70 7.60
C ARG A 288 -8.56 -1.69 6.10
N SER A 289 -8.75 -2.88 5.50
CA SER A 289 -9.08 -2.97 4.08
C SER A 289 -10.54 -2.64 3.81
N GLY A 290 -10.78 -1.80 2.78
CA GLY A 290 -12.10 -1.55 2.21
C GLY A 290 -12.49 -2.52 1.08
N VAL A 291 -11.60 -3.41 0.64
CA VAL A 291 -11.81 -4.28 -0.54
C VAL A 291 -11.37 -5.72 -0.31
N THR A 292 -11.98 -6.63 -1.08
CA THR A 292 -11.72 -8.07 -1.06
C THR A 292 -10.49 -8.51 -1.84
N SER A 293 -9.99 -7.65 -2.73
CA SER A 293 -8.89 -8.00 -3.65
C SER A 293 -7.85 -6.90 -3.71
N LEU A 294 -6.59 -7.30 -3.70
CA LEU A 294 -5.46 -6.43 -3.98
C LEU A 294 -5.58 -5.87 -5.39
N GLN A 295 -5.24 -4.60 -5.62
CA GLN A 295 -5.35 -3.96 -6.94
C GLN A 295 -3.97 -3.64 -7.50
N SER A 296 -3.69 -4.06 -8.74
CA SER A 296 -2.44 -3.69 -9.41
C SER A 296 -2.41 -2.18 -9.64
N GLN A 297 -1.37 -1.54 -9.10
CA GLN A 297 -1.03 -0.14 -9.33
C GLN A 297 -0.18 -0.01 -10.59
N TRP A 298 0.79 -0.92 -10.72
CA TRP A 298 1.58 -1.09 -11.93
C TRP A 298 2.13 -2.51 -12.01
N THR A 299 2.35 -2.96 -13.24
CA THR A 299 3.09 -4.19 -13.57
C THR A 299 4.14 -3.86 -14.62
N ARG A 300 5.29 -4.52 -14.57
CA ARG A 300 6.34 -4.49 -15.59
C ARG A 300 6.65 -5.92 -16.00
N GLN A 301 6.92 -6.11 -17.29
CA GLN A 301 7.36 -7.37 -17.86
C GLN A 301 8.52 -7.09 -18.82
N PHE A 302 9.57 -7.91 -18.76
CA PHE A 302 10.74 -7.79 -19.62
C PHE A 302 11.55 -9.09 -19.61
N GLY A 303 12.30 -9.35 -20.69
CA GLY A 303 13.18 -10.50 -20.81
C GLY A 303 14.03 -10.43 -22.07
N THR A 304 14.72 -11.52 -22.34
CA THR A 304 15.51 -11.78 -23.54
C THR A 304 14.84 -12.88 -24.36
N SER A 305 15.52 -13.44 -25.36
CA SER A 305 15.00 -14.62 -26.08
C SER A 305 15.13 -15.93 -25.31
N GLY A 306 15.86 -15.93 -24.19
CA GLY A 306 16.08 -17.10 -23.34
C GLY A 306 15.06 -17.24 -22.21
N ASP A 307 15.44 -17.97 -21.16
CA ASP A 307 14.72 -17.94 -19.88
C ASP A 307 15.26 -16.78 -19.04
N ASP A 308 14.35 -15.96 -18.54
CA ASP A 308 14.60 -14.83 -17.67
C ASP A 308 13.63 -14.92 -16.49
N GLU A 309 14.17 -15.10 -15.29
CA GLU A 309 13.37 -15.32 -14.07
C GLU A 309 13.76 -14.35 -12.96
N SER A 310 12.83 -14.10 -12.03
CA SER A 310 13.06 -13.29 -10.84
C SER A 310 12.60 -13.99 -9.57
N PHE A 311 13.53 -14.33 -8.70
CA PHE A 311 13.29 -15.12 -7.48
C PHE A 311 13.12 -14.28 -6.22
N GLY A 312 13.61 -13.03 -6.20
CA GLY A 312 13.60 -12.20 -5.00
C GLY A 312 13.11 -10.77 -5.26
N VAL A 313 12.30 -10.23 -4.35
CA VAL A 313 11.90 -8.82 -4.31
C VAL A 313 12.13 -8.18 -2.94
N ALA A 314 12.64 -6.94 -2.91
CA ALA A 314 12.80 -6.12 -1.71
C ALA A 314 12.35 -4.67 -1.96
N VAL A 315 11.94 -3.96 -0.91
CA VAL A 315 11.51 -2.55 -0.99
C VAL A 315 12.19 -1.71 0.10
N ASP A 316 12.69 -0.53 -0.27
CA ASP A 316 13.30 0.39 0.69
C ASP A 316 12.28 1.37 1.31
N GLY A 317 12.71 2.14 2.32
CA GLY A 317 11.85 3.11 3.01
C GLY A 317 11.36 4.27 2.13
N ALA A 318 11.96 4.49 0.95
CA ALA A 318 11.50 5.48 -0.02
C ALA A 318 10.49 4.89 -1.03
N GLY A 319 10.23 3.58 -0.97
CA GLY A 319 9.36 2.85 -1.88
C GLY A 319 10.04 2.47 -3.19
N ASN A 320 11.37 2.46 -3.28
CA ASN A 320 12.06 1.88 -4.43
C ASN A 320 12.07 0.36 -4.30
N VAL A 321 11.88 -0.32 -5.43
CA VAL A 321 11.74 -1.77 -5.53
C VAL A 321 13.00 -2.36 -6.14
N TYR A 322 13.49 -3.45 -5.57
CA TYR A 322 14.66 -4.17 -6.04
C TYR A 322 14.25 -5.60 -6.34
N ILE A 323 14.73 -6.14 -7.47
CA ILE A 323 14.48 -7.53 -7.87
C ILE A 323 15.74 -8.18 -8.40
N THR A 324 15.85 -9.50 -8.25
CA THR A 324 17.01 -10.30 -8.67
C THR A 324 16.57 -11.65 -9.22
N GLY A 325 17.47 -12.34 -9.94
CA GLY A 325 17.23 -13.64 -10.57
C GLY A 325 18.38 -14.05 -11.49
N TYR A 326 18.08 -14.90 -12.48
CA TYR A 326 19.01 -15.26 -13.56
C TYR A 326 18.44 -14.90 -14.95
N THR A 327 19.32 -14.85 -15.95
CA THR A 327 18.99 -14.66 -17.38
C THR A 327 19.85 -15.59 -18.24
N ASN A 328 19.26 -16.20 -19.28
CA ASN A 328 19.98 -16.94 -20.32
C ASN A 328 20.43 -16.05 -21.48
N GLY A 329 20.33 -14.72 -21.32
CA GLY A 329 20.58 -13.75 -22.37
C GLY A 329 21.32 -12.50 -21.90
N SER A 330 21.47 -11.56 -22.84
CA SER A 330 22.14 -10.29 -22.60
C SER A 330 21.15 -9.24 -22.08
N LEU A 331 20.76 -9.35 -20.80
CA LEU A 331 19.67 -8.57 -20.18
C LEU A 331 20.11 -7.16 -19.74
N ALA A 332 21.29 -7.05 -19.16
CA ALA A 332 21.88 -5.78 -18.68
C ALA A 332 23.37 -5.64 -19.01
N GLY A 333 23.93 -6.65 -19.67
CA GLY A 333 25.31 -6.78 -20.13
C GLY A 333 25.40 -7.94 -21.12
N ASN A 334 26.61 -8.35 -21.49
CA ASN A 334 26.80 -9.56 -22.28
C ASN A 334 26.54 -10.80 -21.43
N ASN A 335 25.83 -11.79 -21.97
CA ASN A 335 25.75 -13.10 -21.35
C ASN A 335 27.14 -13.75 -21.34
N SER A 336 27.63 -14.11 -20.15
CA SER A 336 28.98 -14.65 -19.98
C SER A 336 29.03 -16.17 -20.08
N GLY A 337 27.88 -16.84 -20.00
CA GLY A 337 27.80 -18.30 -19.93
C GLY A 337 26.43 -18.84 -20.31
N LYS A 338 25.98 -19.86 -19.58
CA LYS A 338 24.65 -20.44 -19.78
C LYS A 338 23.57 -19.54 -19.20
N SER A 339 23.79 -19.11 -17.95
CA SER A 339 22.90 -18.24 -17.21
C SER A 339 23.74 -17.26 -16.38
N ASP A 340 23.38 -15.99 -16.40
CA ASP A 340 24.01 -14.96 -15.58
C ASP A 340 23.04 -14.46 -14.49
N ALA A 341 23.56 -14.15 -13.31
CA ALA A 341 22.79 -13.49 -12.26
C ALA A 341 22.57 -12.01 -12.60
N TRP A 342 21.45 -11.44 -12.13
CA TRP A 342 21.16 -10.03 -12.36
C TRP A 342 20.41 -9.37 -11.20
N VAL A 343 20.47 -8.05 -11.11
CA VAL A 343 19.73 -7.23 -10.14
C VAL A 343 19.24 -5.93 -10.77
N ALA A 344 18.02 -5.50 -10.45
CA ALA A 344 17.43 -4.25 -10.93
C ALA A 344 16.84 -3.43 -9.79
N LYS A 345 16.77 -2.11 -10.00
CA LYS A 345 16.08 -1.16 -9.13
C LYS A 345 15.04 -0.37 -9.92
N TYR A 346 13.88 -0.17 -9.32
CA TYR A 346 12.77 0.64 -9.81
C TYR A 346 12.40 1.70 -8.78
N ASP A 347 11.92 2.85 -9.23
CA ASP A 347 11.30 3.83 -8.35
C ASP A 347 9.88 3.40 -7.93
N LYS A 348 9.27 4.16 -7.01
CA LYS A 348 7.91 3.90 -6.51
C LYS A 348 6.80 3.92 -7.57
N SER A 349 7.06 4.50 -8.74
CA SER A 349 6.15 4.56 -9.89
C SER A 349 6.35 3.39 -10.87
N GLY A 350 7.35 2.54 -10.61
CA GLY A 350 7.74 1.43 -11.46
C GLY A 350 8.64 1.85 -12.63
N ALA A 351 9.29 3.02 -12.58
CA ALA A 351 10.30 3.38 -13.57
C ALA A 351 11.64 2.74 -13.21
N GLN A 352 12.30 2.07 -14.15
CA GLN A 352 13.61 1.45 -13.92
C GLN A 352 14.67 2.53 -13.70
N ILE A 353 15.41 2.43 -12.59
CA ILE A 353 16.53 3.32 -12.25
C ILE A 353 17.83 2.75 -12.80
N TRP A 354 18.13 1.49 -12.48
CA TRP A 354 19.32 0.80 -12.97
C TRP A 354 19.09 -0.71 -13.02
N LYS A 355 19.94 -1.41 -13.80
CA LYS A 355 20.00 -2.87 -13.90
C LYS A 355 21.45 -3.31 -14.04
N LYS A 356 21.83 -4.44 -13.45
CA LYS A 356 23.17 -5.04 -13.47
C LYS A 356 23.06 -6.54 -13.74
N GLN A 357 24.06 -7.06 -14.44
CA GLN A 357 24.22 -8.48 -14.76
C GLN A 357 25.65 -8.88 -14.45
N LEU A 358 25.84 -10.05 -13.87
CA LEU A 358 27.13 -10.62 -13.49
C LEU A 358 27.08 -12.14 -13.64
N GLY A 359 28.13 -12.73 -14.17
CA GLY A 359 28.20 -14.16 -14.39
C GLY A 359 29.56 -14.62 -14.86
N THR A 360 29.65 -15.91 -15.09
CA THR A 360 30.83 -16.66 -15.50
C THR A 360 30.48 -17.47 -16.75
N ALA A 361 31.35 -18.39 -17.18
CA ALA A 361 31.03 -19.28 -18.30
C ALA A 361 29.99 -20.36 -17.95
N GLY A 362 29.71 -20.56 -16.65
CA GLY A 362 28.79 -21.59 -16.16
C GLY A 362 27.37 -21.08 -15.94
N ASN A 363 26.67 -21.72 -15.01
CA ASN A 363 25.39 -21.25 -14.46
C ASN A 363 25.64 -20.33 -13.25
N ASP A 364 25.08 -19.13 -13.29
CA ASP A 364 25.11 -18.15 -12.22
C ASP A 364 23.69 -17.64 -11.95
N ALA A 365 23.25 -17.70 -10.70
CA ALA A 365 21.91 -17.27 -10.31
C ALA A 365 21.93 -16.49 -8.99
N ALA A 366 20.96 -15.59 -8.82
CA ALA A 366 20.67 -14.92 -7.56
C ALA A 366 19.25 -15.30 -7.09
N TYR A 367 19.16 -15.86 -5.89
CA TYR A 367 17.90 -16.33 -5.29
C TYR A 367 17.44 -15.41 -4.16
N GLY A 368 18.38 -14.87 -3.36
CA GLY A 368 18.08 -13.98 -2.23
C GLY A 368 18.29 -12.51 -2.56
N ILE A 369 17.43 -11.63 -2.01
CA ILE A 369 17.63 -10.18 -2.00
C ILE A 369 17.22 -9.52 -0.67
N GLY A 370 18.02 -8.55 -0.21
CA GLY A 370 17.70 -7.70 0.95
C GLY A 370 18.15 -6.26 0.73
N VAL A 371 17.53 -5.30 1.43
CA VAL A 371 17.88 -3.86 1.32
C VAL A 371 17.95 -3.23 2.69
N ASP A 372 18.99 -2.42 2.92
CA ASP A 372 19.13 -1.69 4.18
C ASP A 372 18.46 -0.31 4.15
N SER A 373 18.41 0.36 5.30
CA SER A 373 17.79 1.68 5.46
C SER A 373 18.50 2.80 4.67
N ALA A 374 19.75 2.58 4.23
CA ALA A 374 20.48 3.51 3.36
C ALA A 374 20.22 3.22 1.86
N GLY A 375 19.42 2.20 1.55
CA GLY A 375 19.12 1.78 0.18
C GLY A 375 20.26 1.00 -0.48
N ASN A 376 21.20 0.45 0.28
CA ASN A 376 22.15 -0.53 -0.27
C ASN A 376 21.44 -1.88 -0.39
N VAL A 377 21.66 -2.56 -1.51
CA VAL A 377 21.06 -3.86 -1.80
C VAL A 377 22.10 -4.97 -1.67
N TYR A 378 21.65 -6.12 -1.18
CA TYR A 378 22.42 -7.31 -0.94
C TYR A 378 21.75 -8.45 -1.69
N ILE A 379 22.50 -9.21 -2.47
CA ILE A 379 22.01 -10.37 -3.22
C ILE A 379 22.90 -11.59 -2.95
N SER A 380 22.32 -12.78 -3.00
CA SER A 380 23.05 -14.05 -2.88
C SER A 380 22.50 -15.11 -3.83
N GLY A 381 23.33 -16.09 -4.15
CA GLY A 381 22.92 -17.27 -4.90
C GLY A 381 24.09 -18.20 -5.17
N THR A 382 24.06 -18.87 -6.33
CA THR A 382 25.00 -19.93 -6.71
C THR A 382 25.79 -19.57 -7.97
N THR A 383 26.97 -20.15 -8.11
CA THR A 383 27.84 -20.01 -9.28
C THR A 383 28.58 -21.31 -9.59
N GLU A 384 28.66 -21.69 -10.86
CA GLU A 384 29.56 -22.76 -11.34
C GLU A 384 30.96 -22.24 -11.72
N GLY A 385 31.28 -20.99 -11.39
CA GLY A 385 32.51 -20.35 -11.86
C GLY A 385 33.18 -19.44 -10.84
N ALA A 386 34.20 -18.73 -11.31
CA ALA A 386 35.05 -17.86 -10.51
C ALA A 386 34.58 -16.39 -10.56
N LEU A 387 33.52 -16.05 -9.81
CA LEU A 387 32.99 -14.67 -9.74
C LEU A 387 33.93 -13.70 -9.03
N LYS A 388 34.58 -14.14 -7.94
CA LYS A 388 35.62 -13.38 -7.22
C LYS A 388 36.81 -14.23 -6.81
N GLY A 389 36.60 -15.53 -6.60
CA GLY A 389 37.61 -16.48 -6.13
C GLY A 389 37.68 -17.72 -7.01
N THR A 390 38.29 -18.78 -6.49
CA THR A 390 38.31 -20.09 -7.14
C THR A 390 36.96 -20.78 -6.92
N ASN A 391 36.39 -21.37 -7.98
CA ASN A 391 35.28 -22.32 -7.81
C ASN A 391 35.83 -23.58 -7.13
N SER A 392 35.34 -23.88 -5.93
CA SER A 392 35.86 -24.98 -5.11
C SER A 392 35.24 -26.33 -5.45
N GLY A 393 34.03 -26.35 -6.03
CA GLY A 393 33.24 -27.55 -6.32
C GLY A 393 32.42 -27.45 -7.61
N GLY A 394 31.21 -28.01 -7.59
CA GLY A 394 30.26 -27.86 -8.70
C GLY A 394 29.62 -26.48 -8.65
N TYR A 395 28.77 -26.26 -7.64
CA TYR A 395 28.25 -24.94 -7.27
C TYR A 395 28.94 -24.38 -6.02
N ASP A 396 29.31 -23.10 -6.06
CA ASP A 396 29.72 -22.31 -4.89
C ASP A 396 28.65 -21.27 -4.53
N VAL A 397 28.65 -20.86 -3.25
CA VAL A 397 27.85 -19.73 -2.76
C VAL A 397 28.54 -18.41 -3.10
N TRP A 398 27.77 -17.41 -3.51
CA TRP A 398 28.24 -16.03 -3.59
C TRP A 398 27.25 -15.03 -2.99
N LEU A 399 27.77 -13.87 -2.57
CA LEU A 399 26.95 -12.75 -2.11
C LEU A 399 27.60 -11.41 -2.44
N ALA A 400 26.80 -10.44 -2.86
CA ALA A 400 27.26 -9.12 -3.28
C ALA A 400 26.47 -7.99 -2.62
N LYS A 401 27.14 -6.86 -2.43
CA LYS A 401 26.52 -5.60 -2.00
C LYS A 401 26.68 -4.53 -3.07
N TYR A 402 25.60 -3.82 -3.36
CA TYR A 402 25.58 -2.61 -4.18
C TYR A 402 25.05 -1.43 -3.36
N ASP A 403 25.56 -0.23 -3.60
CA ASP A 403 24.95 0.96 -3.04
C ASP A 403 23.66 1.37 -3.76
N SER A 404 22.99 2.40 -3.24
CA SER A 404 21.73 2.91 -3.79
C SER A 404 21.82 3.42 -5.24
N SER A 405 23.05 3.70 -5.73
CA SER A 405 23.36 4.09 -7.11
C SER A 405 23.71 2.91 -8.02
N GLY A 406 23.76 1.70 -7.48
CA GLY A 406 24.08 0.47 -8.22
C GLY A 406 25.58 0.23 -8.39
N VAL A 407 26.43 0.82 -7.55
CA VAL A 407 27.88 0.54 -7.55
C VAL A 407 28.18 -0.61 -6.58
N GLN A 408 28.81 -1.67 -7.08
CA GLN A 408 29.23 -2.82 -6.27
C GLN A 408 30.28 -2.40 -5.24
N LYS A 409 30.03 -2.69 -3.96
CA LYS A 409 30.93 -2.39 -2.84
C LYS A 409 31.80 -3.57 -2.46
N TRP A 410 31.21 -4.76 -2.44
CA TRP A 410 31.92 -6.00 -2.23
C TRP A 410 31.14 -7.14 -2.85
N LEU A 411 31.86 -8.24 -3.07
CA LEU A 411 31.38 -9.54 -3.50
C LEU A 411 32.11 -10.55 -2.63
N GLN A 412 31.53 -11.67 -2.24
CA GLN A 412 32.23 -12.82 -1.68
C GLN A 412 31.77 -14.09 -2.40
N GLN A 413 32.65 -15.08 -2.41
CA GLN A 413 32.39 -16.40 -2.94
C GLN A 413 33.04 -17.41 -1.98
N PHE A 414 32.33 -18.48 -1.65
CA PHE A 414 32.79 -19.53 -0.75
C PHE A 414 32.01 -20.82 -1.02
N GLY A 415 32.63 -21.97 -0.73
CA GLY A 415 32.06 -23.29 -0.94
C GLY A 415 33.03 -24.37 -0.49
N THR A 416 32.65 -25.62 -0.76
CA THR A 416 33.42 -26.83 -0.49
C THR A 416 33.84 -27.47 -1.81
N SER A 417 34.35 -28.71 -1.77
CA SER A 417 34.67 -29.45 -3.00
C SER A 417 33.44 -30.05 -3.70
N THR A 418 32.25 -29.85 -3.14
CA THR A 418 30.98 -30.38 -3.64
C THR A 418 30.03 -29.20 -3.88
N ASP A 419 28.73 -29.46 -3.99
CA ASP A 419 27.74 -28.41 -4.27
C ASP A 419 27.35 -27.66 -3.00
N ASP A 420 27.43 -26.33 -3.08
CA ASP A 420 27.05 -25.38 -2.04
C ASP A 420 26.20 -24.27 -2.67
N GLY A 421 25.03 -24.01 -2.08
CA GLY A 421 24.12 -23.01 -2.62
C GLY A 421 23.45 -22.13 -1.57
N SER A 422 23.00 -20.94 -2.01
CA SER A 422 22.24 -20.00 -1.18
C SER A 422 20.84 -19.79 -1.72
N ASN A 423 19.85 -19.93 -0.84
CA ASN A 423 18.42 -19.77 -1.17
C ASN A 423 17.83 -18.47 -0.60
N GLY A 424 18.42 -17.88 0.45
CA GLY A 424 17.88 -16.66 1.07
C GLY A 424 18.92 -15.76 1.72
N ILE A 425 18.62 -14.46 1.75
CA ILE A 425 19.43 -13.41 2.39
C ILE A 425 18.53 -12.36 3.06
N THR A 426 18.97 -11.81 4.19
CA THR A 426 18.33 -10.67 4.85
C THR A 426 19.37 -9.77 5.51
N VAL A 427 18.98 -8.54 5.85
CA VAL A 427 19.86 -7.53 6.45
C VAL A 427 19.19 -6.86 7.64
N ASP A 428 19.92 -6.69 8.74
CA ASP A 428 19.41 -5.97 9.90
C ASP A 428 19.64 -4.45 9.82
N ASN A 429 19.07 -3.71 10.77
CA ASN A 429 19.19 -2.26 10.83
C ASN A 429 20.62 -1.75 11.05
N SER A 430 21.56 -2.62 11.45
CA SER A 430 22.99 -2.29 11.59
C SER A 430 23.79 -2.60 10.32
N GLY A 431 23.14 -3.14 9.28
CA GLY A 431 23.78 -3.57 8.05
C GLY A 431 24.48 -4.92 8.15
N ASN A 432 24.22 -5.73 9.20
CA ASN A 432 24.71 -7.10 9.19
C ASN A 432 23.83 -7.95 8.26
N VAL A 433 24.48 -8.83 7.53
CA VAL A 433 23.87 -9.67 6.50
C VAL A 433 23.77 -11.09 7.03
N TYR A 434 22.63 -11.72 6.80
CA TYR A 434 22.38 -13.12 7.17
C TYR A 434 21.98 -13.86 5.91
N VAL A 435 22.61 -15.00 5.66
CA VAL A 435 22.41 -15.81 4.45
C VAL A 435 22.25 -17.28 4.82
N THR A 436 21.44 -18.01 4.06
CA THR A 436 21.15 -19.43 4.29
C THR A 436 21.06 -20.20 2.97
N GLY A 437 21.11 -21.53 3.05
CA GLY A 437 21.00 -22.42 1.91
C GLY A 437 21.34 -23.87 2.26
N TYR A 438 21.91 -24.58 1.28
CA TYR A 438 22.28 -25.99 1.38
C TYR A 438 23.78 -26.21 1.09
N THR A 439 24.33 -27.32 1.59
CA THR A 439 25.68 -27.81 1.30
C THR A 439 25.67 -29.33 1.22
N THR A 440 26.42 -29.90 0.28
CA THR A 440 26.68 -31.35 0.21
C THR A 440 28.04 -31.75 0.79
N GLY A 441 28.70 -30.79 1.44
CA GLY A 441 30.01 -30.94 2.07
C GLY A 441 30.10 -30.34 3.47
N ALA A 442 31.32 -30.30 4.00
CA ALA A 442 31.65 -29.78 5.33
C ALA A 442 31.94 -28.26 5.30
N LEU A 443 30.89 -27.45 5.14
CA LEU A 443 30.99 -25.99 4.97
C LEU A 443 31.30 -25.24 6.28
N GLY A 444 30.67 -25.64 7.38
CA GLY A 444 30.95 -25.09 8.72
C GLY A 444 30.66 -26.05 9.87
N GLY A 445 30.51 -27.32 9.55
CA GLY A 445 30.34 -28.43 10.48
C GLY A 445 30.67 -29.75 9.79
N ALA A 446 30.41 -30.87 10.46
CA ALA A 446 30.45 -32.17 9.82
C ALA A 446 29.24 -32.32 8.88
N SER A 447 29.46 -32.93 7.72
CA SER A 447 28.39 -33.36 6.81
C SER A 447 27.71 -34.58 7.42
N ASN A 448 26.41 -34.51 7.71
CA ASN A 448 25.70 -35.61 8.37
C ASN A 448 24.86 -36.46 7.40
N GLY A 449 24.48 -35.91 6.24
CA GLY A 449 23.72 -36.57 5.19
C GLY A 449 24.25 -36.23 3.80
N ASN A 450 23.40 -36.35 2.77
CA ASN A 450 23.78 -35.94 1.41
C ASN A 450 23.78 -34.42 1.27
N THR A 451 22.80 -33.76 1.91
CA THR A 451 22.60 -32.32 1.88
C THR A 451 22.29 -31.84 3.28
N ASP A 452 23.03 -30.85 3.78
CA ASP A 452 22.81 -30.19 5.07
C ASP A 452 22.41 -28.72 4.87
N ALA A 453 21.57 -28.20 5.77
CA ALA A 453 21.22 -26.80 5.82
C ALA A 453 22.33 -25.98 6.50
N TRP A 454 22.47 -24.70 6.13
CA TRP A 454 23.41 -23.80 6.79
C TRP A 454 22.90 -22.37 6.90
N VAL A 455 23.43 -21.62 7.88
CA VAL A 455 23.20 -20.19 8.06
C VAL A 455 24.50 -19.47 8.42
N ALA A 456 24.74 -18.31 7.84
CA ALA A 456 25.93 -17.49 8.11
C ALA A 456 25.57 -16.02 8.35
N LYS A 457 26.42 -15.34 9.11
CA LYS A 457 26.36 -13.89 9.36
C LYS A 457 27.61 -13.20 8.85
N TYR A 458 27.43 -12.06 8.21
CA TYR A 458 28.48 -11.16 7.76
C TYR A 458 28.24 -9.76 8.35
N ASP A 459 29.29 -8.99 8.56
CA ASP A 459 29.14 -7.56 8.83
C ASP A 459 28.90 -6.76 7.54
N ASN A 460 28.64 -5.47 7.73
CA ASN A 460 28.38 -4.50 6.66
C ASN A 460 29.54 -4.35 5.64
N ASN A 461 30.75 -4.77 6.01
CA ASN A 461 31.94 -4.76 5.16
C ASN A 461 32.16 -6.11 4.44
N GLY A 462 31.25 -7.07 4.62
CA GLY A 462 31.32 -8.39 4.01
C GLY A 462 32.28 -9.34 4.72
N ALA A 463 32.66 -9.10 5.98
CA ALA A 463 33.46 -10.05 6.75
C ALA A 463 32.57 -11.04 7.52
N GLN A 464 32.80 -12.34 7.32
CA GLN A 464 32.06 -13.40 8.01
C GLN A 464 32.30 -13.34 9.53
N LYS A 465 31.22 -13.42 10.31
CA LYS A 465 31.23 -13.44 11.78
C LYS A 465 31.04 -14.84 12.32
N TRP A 466 30.10 -15.59 11.75
CA TRP A 466 29.88 -16.99 12.08
C TRP A 466 29.19 -17.70 10.91
N LEU A 467 29.36 -19.02 10.88
CA LEU A 467 28.64 -19.95 10.01
C LEU A 467 28.22 -21.15 10.86
N LYS A 468 27.01 -21.65 10.64
CA LYS A 468 26.42 -22.81 11.31
C LYS A 468 25.87 -23.74 10.25
N GLN A 469 26.21 -25.02 10.35
CA GLN A 469 25.68 -26.11 9.54
C GLN A 469 24.85 -27.00 10.46
N LEU A 470 23.70 -27.46 9.96
CA LEU A 470 22.74 -28.30 10.66
C LEU A 470 22.15 -29.31 9.67
N GLY A 471 22.08 -30.57 10.07
CA GLY A 471 21.56 -31.63 9.21
C GLY A 471 21.45 -32.95 9.95
N THR A 472 20.86 -33.90 9.27
CA THR A 472 20.54 -35.26 9.68
C THR A 472 21.22 -36.25 8.74
N SER A 473 20.84 -37.52 8.76
CA SER A 473 21.33 -38.50 7.76
C SER A 473 20.62 -38.42 6.41
N GLY A 474 19.46 -37.77 6.36
CA GLY A 474 18.70 -37.52 5.13
C GLY A 474 19.06 -36.17 4.51
N ASP A 475 18.23 -35.71 3.57
CA ASP A 475 18.40 -34.39 2.97
C ASP A 475 17.77 -33.30 3.87
N ASP A 476 18.54 -32.24 4.12
CA ASP A 476 18.15 -31.07 4.89
C ASP A 476 18.52 -29.79 4.14
N GLU A 477 17.54 -28.95 3.86
CA GLU A 477 17.77 -27.67 3.20
C GLU A 477 17.16 -26.51 3.96
N SER A 478 17.75 -25.32 3.83
CA SER A 478 17.10 -24.08 4.24
C SER A 478 16.78 -23.18 3.04
N ASN A 479 15.53 -22.76 2.95
CA ASN A 479 14.98 -22.03 1.82
C ASN A 479 14.89 -20.51 2.06
N SER A 480 14.82 -20.06 3.32
CA SER A 480 14.63 -18.65 3.63
C SER A 480 15.15 -18.26 5.00
N VAL A 481 15.54 -17.00 5.15
CA VAL A 481 16.05 -16.41 6.39
C VAL A 481 15.37 -15.07 6.70
N ALA A 482 15.04 -14.83 7.97
CA ALA A 482 14.53 -13.57 8.50
C ALA A 482 15.27 -13.16 9.78
N VAL A 483 15.31 -11.86 10.09
CA VAL A 483 15.96 -11.32 11.29
C VAL A 483 15.04 -10.35 12.00
N ASP A 484 14.95 -10.45 13.34
CA ASP A 484 14.17 -9.51 14.15
C ASP A 484 15.01 -8.29 14.59
N SER A 485 14.35 -7.30 15.22
CA SER A 485 15.02 -6.09 15.70
C SER A 485 16.02 -6.32 16.84
N ALA A 486 15.99 -7.49 17.49
CA ALA A 486 16.96 -7.90 18.51
C ALA A 486 18.16 -8.65 17.90
N GLY A 487 18.15 -8.89 16.57
CA GLY A 487 19.17 -9.64 15.86
C GLY A 487 19.03 -11.15 16.01
N ASN A 488 17.87 -11.66 16.44
CA ASN A 488 17.60 -13.10 16.36
C ASN A 488 17.30 -13.47 14.91
N VAL A 489 17.82 -14.62 14.50
CA VAL A 489 17.77 -15.12 13.12
C VAL A 489 16.82 -16.31 13.06
N TYR A 490 15.98 -16.35 12.04
CA TYR A 490 15.00 -17.39 11.81
C TYR A 490 15.25 -17.99 10.43
N ILE A 491 15.37 -19.30 10.35
CA ILE A 491 15.56 -20.03 9.10
C ILE A 491 14.53 -21.15 8.99
N THR A 492 14.14 -21.51 7.77
CA THR A 492 13.11 -22.52 7.50
C THR A 492 13.46 -23.33 6.26
N GLY A 493 12.87 -24.51 6.10
CA GLY A 493 13.11 -25.40 4.98
C GLY A 493 12.41 -26.75 5.13
N TYR A 494 13.02 -27.80 4.58
CA TYR A 494 12.58 -29.19 4.76
C TYR A 494 13.69 -30.09 5.32
N THR A 495 13.30 -31.21 5.90
CA THR A 495 14.18 -32.28 6.40
C THR A 495 13.56 -33.64 6.08
N GLU A 496 14.34 -34.63 5.70
CA GLU A 496 13.87 -36.01 5.52
C GLU A 496 13.93 -36.84 6.81
N GLU A 497 14.41 -36.27 7.93
CA GLU A 497 14.56 -36.97 9.20
C GLU A 497 14.18 -36.07 10.41
N GLY A 498 14.50 -36.51 11.63
CA GLY A 498 14.22 -35.77 12.85
C GLY A 498 15.22 -34.66 13.14
N LEU A 499 15.01 -33.45 12.61
CA LEU A 499 15.83 -32.25 12.84
C LEU A 499 15.47 -31.53 14.16
N GLY A 500 15.43 -32.29 15.25
CA GLY A 500 15.00 -31.82 16.57
C GLY A 500 13.49 -31.91 16.85
N GLY A 501 12.72 -32.47 15.91
CA GLY A 501 11.39 -33.04 16.10
C GLY A 501 11.35 -34.52 15.71
N GLY A 502 10.15 -35.10 15.64
CA GLY A 502 9.95 -36.44 15.07
C GLY A 502 9.64 -36.35 13.59
N ASN A 503 10.25 -37.22 12.78
CA ASN A 503 9.92 -37.37 11.37
C ASN A 503 8.51 -37.95 11.21
N SER A 504 7.66 -37.26 10.46
CA SER A 504 6.27 -37.63 10.24
C SER A 504 6.03 -38.34 8.92
N GLY A 505 6.96 -38.30 7.96
CA GLY A 505 6.74 -38.76 6.59
C GLY A 505 7.97 -38.79 5.70
N LYS A 506 7.79 -38.36 4.44
CA LYS A 506 8.86 -38.37 3.43
C LYS A 506 9.80 -37.17 3.60
N SER A 507 9.23 -36.02 3.91
CA SER A 507 9.96 -34.82 4.31
C SER A 507 9.03 -33.97 5.17
N ASP A 508 9.59 -33.32 6.19
CA ASP A 508 8.87 -32.42 7.08
C ASP A 508 9.35 -30.98 6.93
N ALA A 509 8.44 -30.03 7.04
CA ALA A 509 8.78 -28.62 7.15
C ALA A 509 9.38 -28.32 8.53
N TRP A 510 10.35 -27.41 8.59
CA TRP A 510 10.95 -27.00 9.86
C TRP A 510 11.25 -25.51 9.92
N VAL A 511 11.34 -24.97 11.14
CA VAL A 511 11.79 -23.61 11.44
C VAL A 511 12.72 -23.61 12.66
N ALA A 512 13.83 -22.90 12.58
CA ALA A 512 14.78 -22.75 13.69
C ALA A 512 15.05 -21.28 14.01
N LYS A 513 15.36 -21.02 15.28
CA LYS A 513 15.76 -19.71 15.79
C LYS A 513 17.18 -19.75 16.34
N TYR A 514 17.98 -18.75 15.98
CA TYR A 514 19.30 -18.46 16.53
C TYR A 514 19.29 -17.07 17.18
N ASP A 515 20.11 -16.86 18.20
CA ASP A 515 20.41 -15.50 18.65
C ASP A 515 21.45 -14.80 17.76
N SER A 516 21.73 -13.53 18.07
CA SER A 516 22.67 -12.68 17.32
C SER A 516 24.11 -13.19 17.30
N ASN A 517 24.47 -14.12 18.21
CA ASN A 517 25.76 -14.79 18.29
C ASN A 517 25.77 -16.14 17.56
N GLY A 518 24.66 -16.53 16.92
CA GLY A 518 24.54 -17.81 16.21
C GLY A 518 24.34 -19.01 17.14
N THR A 519 23.84 -18.80 18.36
CA THR A 519 23.45 -19.91 19.26
C THR A 519 22.00 -20.28 19.01
N GLN A 520 21.74 -21.55 18.65
CA GLN A 520 20.40 -22.08 18.43
C GLN A 520 19.58 -22.02 19.73
N LYS A 521 18.37 -21.47 19.64
CA LYS A 521 17.42 -21.36 20.74
C LYS A 521 16.36 -22.44 20.70
N TRP A 522 15.82 -22.70 19.51
CA TRP A 522 14.86 -23.76 19.29
C TRP A 522 14.82 -24.16 17.81
N VAL A 523 14.32 -25.35 17.57
CA VAL A 523 13.89 -25.85 16.26
C VAL A 523 12.50 -26.46 16.43
N LYS A 524 11.66 -26.29 15.41
CA LYS A 524 10.29 -26.83 15.33
C LYS A 524 10.14 -27.53 13.99
N GLN A 525 9.54 -28.70 14.00
CA GLN A 525 9.29 -29.54 12.84
C GLN A 525 7.79 -29.85 12.80
N LEU A 526 7.23 -29.85 11.60
CA LEU A 526 5.82 -30.09 11.33
C LEU A 526 5.67 -30.80 9.97
N GLY A 527 4.81 -31.80 9.92
CA GLY A 527 4.61 -32.55 8.69
C GLY A 527 3.49 -33.58 8.80
N THR A 528 3.32 -34.32 7.73
CA THR A 528 2.36 -35.40 7.51
C THR A 528 3.12 -36.66 7.08
N SER A 529 2.42 -37.73 6.71
CA SER A 529 3.08 -38.92 6.13
C SER A 529 3.64 -38.71 4.72
N GLU A 530 3.27 -37.61 4.06
CA GLU A 530 3.70 -37.28 2.71
C GLU A 530 4.84 -36.25 2.73
N LYS A 531 5.02 -35.50 1.65
CA LYS A 531 6.01 -34.42 1.59
C LYS A 531 5.41 -33.13 2.13
N ASP A 532 6.14 -32.52 3.04
CA ASP A 532 5.86 -31.20 3.61
C ASP A 532 7.15 -30.38 3.58
N GLN A 533 7.07 -29.13 3.11
CA GLN A 533 8.22 -28.24 3.06
C GLN A 533 7.83 -26.80 3.35
N SER A 534 8.76 -26.02 3.89
CA SER A 534 8.61 -24.57 4.03
C SER A 534 9.56 -23.83 3.11
N ASN A 535 9.01 -22.85 2.37
CA ASN A 535 9.73 -22.12 1.33
C ASN A 535 10.11 -20.71 1.78
N SER A 536 9.40 -20.12 2.75
CA SER A 536 9.65 -18.74 3.17
C SER A 536 9.34 -18.49 4.64
N VAL A 537 10.09 -17.57 5.27
CA VAL A 537 9.92 -17.14 6.67
C VAL A 537 9.91 -15.61 6.79
N ALA A 538 9.02 -15.07 7.63
CA ALA A 538 8.95 -13.66 8.01
C ALA A 538 8.77 -13.51 9.53
N VAL A 539 9.17 -12.37 10.08
CA VAL A 539 9.04 -12.05 11.52
C VAL A 539 8.46 -10.66 11.70
N ASP A 540 7.51 -10.51 12.62
CA ASP A 540 6.93 -9.21 12.96
C ASP A 540 7.72 -8.47 14.07
N SER A 541 7.37 -7.21 14.32
CA SER A 541 8.02 -6.38 15.35
C SER A 541 7.82 -6.87 16.78
N THR A 542 6.93 -7.84 17.01
CA THR A 542 6.71 -8.48 18.33
C THR A 542 7.44 -9.82 18.46
N GLY A 543 8.13 -10.25 17.40
CA GLY A 543 8.87 -11.50 17.34
C GLY A 543 8.01 -12.73 17.03
N ASN A 544 6.77 -12.56 16.53
CA ASN A 544 6.05 -13.70 15.96
C ASN A 544 6.63 -14.07 14.61
N VAL A 545 6.68 -15.37 14.34
CA VAL A 545 7.28 -15.96 13.16
C VAL A 545 6.18 -16.52 12.28
N TYR A 546 6.28 -16.28 10.98
CA TYR A 546 5.35 -16.77 9.97
C TYR A 546 6.13 -17.57 8.95
N ILE A 547 5.69 -18.79 8.68
CA ILE A 547 6.27 -19.67 7.67
C ILE A 547 5.18 -20.16 6.73
N THR A 548 5.56 -20.38 5.47
CA THR A 548 4.66 -20.88 4.43
C THR A 548 5.39 -21.88 3.55
N GLY A 549 4.62 -22.70 2.83
CA GLY A 549 5.15 -23.66 1.89
C GLY A 549 4.02 -24.51 1.31
N ASP A 550 4.36 -25.73 0.92
CA ASP A 550 3.46 -26.69 0.32
C ASP A 550 3.44 -28.03 1.07
N THR A 551 2.32 -28.74 0.96
CA THR A 551 2.07 -30.04 1.60
C THR A 551 1.34 -30.97 0.64
N GLU A 552 1.76 -32.23 0.55
CA GLU A 552 1.03 -33.30 -0.14
C GLU A 552 0.04 -34.02 0.79
N GLY A 553 -0.14 -33.51 2.02
CA GLY A 553 -0.95 -34.13 3.07
C GLY A 553 -1.98 -33.19 3.71
N ALA A 554 -2.67 -33.71 4.73
CA ALA A 554 -3.67 -32.98 5.51
C ALA A 554 -3.02 -32.30 6.74
N LEU A 555 -2.20 -31.28 6.49
CA LEU A 555 -1.35 -30.64 7.51
C LEU A 555 -2.13 -29.66 8.40
N GLY A 556 -2.82 -28.70 7.78
CA GLY A 556 -3.59 -27.63 8.43
C GLY A 556 -5.08 -27.64 8.10
N GLY A 557 -5.50 -28.61 7.29
CA GLY A 557 -6.83 -28.77 6.73
C GLY A 557 -6.89 -30.03 5.85
N PRO A 558 -7.99 -30.29 5.13
CA PRO A 558 -8.04 -31.38 4.18
C PRO A 558 -7.10 -31.11 2.99
N ASN A 559 -6.38 -32.14 2.52
CA ASN A 559 -5.69 -32.08 1.23
C ASN A 559 -6.74 -32.07 0.11
N SER A 560 -6.73 -31.03 -0.71
CA SER A 560 -7.70 -30.81 -1.78
C SER A 560 -7.24 -31.31 -3.14
N GLY A 561 -5.94 -31.59 -3.32
CA GLY A 561 -5.33 -31.90 -4.61
C GLY A 561 -4.02 -32.69 -4.50
N ASN A 562 -3.10 -32.42 -5.43
CA ASN A 562 -1.78 -33.06 -5.43
C ASN A 562 -0.84 -32.43 -4.40
N SER A 563 -0.98 -31.13 -4.16
CA SER A 563 -0.20 -30.37 -3.21
C SER A 563 -0.97 -29.08 -2.89
N ASP A 564 -1.08 -28.74 -1.61
CA ASP A 564 -1.78 -27.57 -1.11
C ASP A 564 -0.81 -26.59 -0.46
N ALA A 565 -1.14 -25.30 -0.52
CA ALA A 565 -0.38 -24.26 0.12
C ALA A 565 -0.77 -24.18 1.61
N TRP A 566 0.20 -23.87 2.48
CA TRP A 566 -0.07 -23.70 3.90
C TRP A 566 0.69 -22.53 4.51
N VAL A 567 0.19 -22.01 5.63
CA VAL A 567 0.84 -20.95 6.42
C VAL A 567 0.65 -21.21 7.91
N ALA A 568 1.72 -21.03 8.69
CA ALA A 568 1.72 -21.18 10.14
C ALA A 568 2.27 -19.94 10.83
N LYS A 569 1.75 -19.66 12.03
CA LYS A 569 2.26 -18.65 12.95
C LYS A 569 2.79 -19.29 14.21
N TYR A 570 3.97 -18.86 14.64
CA TYR A 570 4.57 -19.15 15.94
C TYR A 570 4.77 -17.87 16.73
N ASP A 571 4.71 -17.94 18.06
CA ASP A 571 5.25 -16.86 18.89
C ASP A 571 6.77 -16.93 19.00
N ASN A 572 7.35 -15.94 19.66
CA ASN A 572 8.79 -15.80 19.85
C ASN A 572 9.46 -16.98 20.60
N ASN A 573 8.66 -17.78 21.32
CA ASN A 573 9.11 -18.97 22.04
C ASN A 573 8.95 -20.26 21.20
N GLY A 574 8.50 -20.14 19.95
CA GLY A 574 8.27 -21.27 19.06
C GLY A 574 6.98 -22.04 19.37
N VAL A 575 6.01 -21.42 20.03
CA VAL A 575 4.68 -22.03 20.25
C VAL A 575 3.77 -21.67 19.08
N GLN A 576 3.27 -22.69 18.36
CA GLN A 576 2.34 -22.52 17.25
C GLN A 576 1.03 -21.88 17.74
N LYS A 577 0.60 -20.81 17.06
CA LYS A 577 -0.65 -20.08 17.35
C LYS A 577 -1.77 -20.47 16.43
N TRP A 578 -1.48 -20.62 15.15
CA TRP A 578 -2.41 -21.14 14.16
C TRP A 578 -1.65 -21.74 12.98
N LEU A 579 -2.33 -22.60 12.25
CA LEU A 579 -1.90 -23.23 11.02
C LEU A 579 -3.11 -23.27 10.09
N LYS A 580 -2.89 -22.93 8.81
CA LYS A 580 -3.91 -22.86 7.76
C LYS A 580 -3.41 -23.56 6.52
N GLN A 581 -4.30 -24.26 5.84
CA GLN A 581 -4.07 -24.90 4.55
C GLN A 581 -5.12 -24.38 3.56
N ILE A 582 -4.69 -24.06 2.34
CA ILE A 582 -5.53 -23.61 1.24
C ILE A 582 -5.09 -24.33 -0.04
N GLY A 583 -6.06 -24.85 -0.78
CA GLY A 583 -5.77 -25.62 -1.98
C GLY A 583 -7.00 -25.80 -2.86
N THR A 584 -6.77 -26.33 -4.04
CA THR A 584 -7.75 -26.72 -5.06
C THR A 584 -7.54 -28.18 -5.41
N SER A 585 -8.24 -28.70 -6.43
CA SER A 585 -7.95 -30.05 -6.96
C SER A 585 -6.60 -30.17 -7.67
N GLY A 586 -5.89 -29.05 -7.85
CA GLY A 586 -4.64 -28.93 -8.59
C GLY A 586 -3.39 -29.09 -7.73
N LYS A 587 -2.32 -28.42 -8.16
CA LYS A 587 -1.10 -28.15 -7.41
C LYS A 587 -1.13 -26.67 -7.03
N ASP A 588 -1.09 -26.41 -5.74
CA ASP A 588 -1.18 -25.09 -5.12
C ASP A 588 0.04 -24.92 -4.20
N GLY A 589 1.06 -24.19 -4.64
CA GLY A 589 2.29 -23.98 -3.86
C GLY A 589 2.40 -22.55 -3.34
N ALA A 590 2.90 -22.36 -2.12
CA ALA A 590 3.29 -21.05 -1.59
C ALA A 590 4.81 -20.90 -1.56
N ASN A 591 5.32 -19.83 -2.16
CA ASN A 591 6.75 -19.57 -2.33
C ASN A 591 7.26 -18.42 -1.45
N GLY A 592 6.39 -17.48 -1.05
CA GLY A 592 6.79 -16.29 -0.30
C GLY A 592 5.83 -15.93 0.83
N VAL A 593 6.35 -15.45 1.96
CA VAL A 593 5.58 -14.84 3.05
C VAL A 593 6.18 -13.49 3.48
N THR A 594 5.33 -12.52 3.77
CA THR A 594 5.74 -11.25 4.39
C THR A 594 4.68 -10.75 5.36
N VAL A 595 5.05 -9.88 6.30
CA VAL A 595 4.15 -9.33 7.31
C VAL A 595 4.27 -7.81 7.37
N ASP A 596 3.14 -7.11 7.39
CA ASP A 596 3.14 -5.65 7.50
C ASP A 596 3.18 -5.18 8.96
N SER A 597 3.41 -3.88 9.14
CA SER A 597 3.50 -3.23 10.45
C SER A 597 2.24 -3.34 11.35
N ILE A 598 1.08 -3.75 10.82
CA ILE A 598 -0.13 -3.98 11.63
C ILE A 598 -0.42 -5.47 11.83
N GLY A 599 0.44 -6.34 11.31
CA GLY A 599 0.36 -7.78 11.49
C GLY A 599 -0.49 -8.49 10.45
N ASN A 600 -0.81 -7.88 9.30
CA ASN A 600 -1.35 -8.66 8.19
C ASN A 600 -0.23 -9.48 7.56
N VAL A 601 -0.52 -10.74 7.26
CA VAL A 601 0.41 -11.71 6.69
C VAL A 601 0.01 -11.94 5.24
N TYR A 602 0.94 -11.78 4.31
CA TYR A 602 0.73 -12.03 2.89
C TYR A 602 1.52 -13.26 2.50
N ILE A 603 0.84 -14.25 1.93
CA ILE A 603 1.47 -15.40 1.31
C ILE A 603 1.20 -15.39 -0.19
N SER A 604 2.18 -15.83 -0.96
CA SER A 604 2.12 -15.83 -2.41
C SER A 604 2.73 -17.09 -3.01
N GLY A 605 2.25 -17.50 -4.17
CA GLY A 605 2.86 -18.57 -4.95
C GLY A 605 2.12 -18.83 -6.25
N SER A 606 2.20 -20.06 -6.74
CA SER A 606 1.63 -20.46 -8.03
C SER A 606 0.59 -21.56 -7.85
N SER A 607 -0.46 -21.56 -8.67
CA SER A 607 -1.54 -22.56 -8.64
C SER A 607 -2.03 -22.86 -10.04
N ASN A 608 -2.20 -24.14 -10.39
CA ASN A 608 -2.90 -24.52 -11.63
C ASN A 608 -4.42 -24.70 -11.44
N GLY A 609 -4.96 -24.12 -10.36
CA GLY A 609 -6.36 -24.10 -10.00
C GLY A 609 -6.88 -22.70 -9.72
N SER A 610 -8.18 -22.59 -9.46
CA SER A 610 -8.86 -21.32 -9.16
C SER A 610 -8.79 -20.98 -7.66
N LEU A 611 -7.58 -20.84 -7.11
CA LEU A 611 -7.33 -20.69 -5.67
C LEU A 611 -7.75 -19.31 -5.13
N ALA A 612 -7.28 -18.26 -5.81
CA ALA A 612 -7.45 -16.87 -5.39
C ALA A 612 -8.20 -16.00 -6.42
N GLY A 613 -8.74 -16.64 -7.45
CA GLY A 613 -9.43 -16.06 -8.60
C GLY A 613 -9.73 -17.16 -9.62
N ASN A 614 -10.08 -16.77 -10.85
CA ASN A 614 -10.28 -17.75 -11.92
C ASN A 614 -8.93 -18.17 -12.49
N ASN A 615 -8.74 -19.46 -12.72
CA ASN A 615 -7.61 -19.95 -13.49
C ASN A 615 -7.84 -19.70 -15.00
N ALA A 616 -6.86 -19.13 -15.69
CA ALA A 616 -6.97 -18.82 -17.12
C ALA A 616 -6.21 -19.81 -18.02
N GLY A 617 -5.55 -20.80 -17.44
CA GLY A 617 -4.67 -21.78 -18.07
C GLY A 617 -3.40 -21.95 -17.24
N GLY A 618 -2.61 -23.00 -17.49
CA GLY A 618 -1.31 -23.20 -16.86
C GLY A 618 -1.29 -23.08 -15.32
N TYR A 619 -0.13 -22.73 -14.78
CA TYR A 619 0.02 -22.18 -13.44
C TYR A 619 -0.26 -20.68 -13.44
N ASP A 620 -0.99 -20.20 -12.44
CA ASP A 620 -1.24 -18.79 -12.20
C ASP A 620 -0.64 -18.31 -10.89
N ALA A 621 -0.16 -17.08 -10.90
CA ALA A 621 0.32 -16.37 -9.72
C ALA A 621 -0.85 -16.04 -8.79
N TRP A 622 -0.70 -16.27 -7.49
CA TRP A 622 -1.72 -15.95 -6.50
C TRP A 622 -1.14 -15.34 -5.24
N ILE A 623 -1.96 -14.53 -4.57
CA ILE A 623 -1.64 -13.94 -3.28
C ILE A 623 -2.87 -13.96 -2.36
N VAL A 624 -2.66 -14.32 -1.10
CA VAL A 624 -3.67 -14.26 -0.04
C VAL A 624 -3.09 -13.50 1.15
N ALA A 625 -3.87 -12.54 1.66
CA ALA A 625 -3.57 -11.82 2.89
C ALA A 625 -4.45 -12.33 4.02
N TYR A 626 -3.85 -12.56 5.19
CA TYR A 626 -4.50 -12.91 6.45
C TYR A 626 -4.34 -11.78 7.46
N ASP A 627 -5.32 -11.60 8.32
CA ASP A 627 -5.15 -10.76 9.51
C ASP A 627 -4.27 -11.45 10.57
N SER A 628 -3.97 -10.75 11.67
CA SER A 628 -3.14 -11.26 12.76
C SER A 628 -3.69 -12.52 13.45
N ASN A 629 -4.99 -12.80 13.29
CA ASN A 629 -5.71 -13.94 13.84
C ASN A 629 -5.81 -15.11 12.85
N GLY A 630 -5.31 -14.95 11.62
CA GLY A 630 -5.33 -15.98 10.58
C GLY A 630 -6.66 -16.04 9.82
N ALA A 631 -7.48 -14.99 9.81
CA ALA A 631 -8.63 -14.87 8.92
C ALA A 631 -8.19 -14.27 7.58
N ALA A 632 -8.54 -14.91 6.46
CA ALA A 632 -8.23 -14.38 5.13
C ALA A 632 -9.02 -13.09 4.87
N VAL A 633 -8.32 -11.99 4.59
CA VAL A 633 -8.90 -10.67 4.38
C VAL A 633 -8.87 -10.25 2.91
N ARG A 634 -7.80 -10.56 2.15
CA ARG A 634 -7.70 -10.24 0.72
C ARG A 634 -7.18 -11.42 -0.06
N LYS A 635 -7.61 -11.58 -1.30
CA LYS A 635 -7.04 -12.56 -2.23
C LYS A 635 -7.03 -12.03 -3.66
N ARG A 636 -6.07 -12.49 -4.46
CA ARG A 636 -5.98 -12.19 -5.88
C ARG A 636 -5.24 -13.31 -6.61
N GLN A 637 -5.72 -13.64 -7.79
CA GLN A 637 -5.01 -14.42 -8.80
C GLN A 637 -4.66 -13.49 -9.97
N LEU A 638 -3.42 -13.55 -10.42
CA LEU A 638 -2.90 -12.85 -11.59
C LEU A 638 -2.63 -13.91 -12.64
N SER A 639 -3.38 -13.82 -13.74
CA SER A 639 -3.41 -14.87 -14.75
C SER A 639 -3.27 -14.32 -16.16
N THR A 640 -2.60 -15.08 -16.99
CA THR A 640 -2.63 -15.10 -18.45
C THR A 640 -3.12 -16.49 -18.88
N SER A 641 -3.21 -16.77 -20.19
CA SER A 641 -3.54 -18.14 -20.63
C SER A 641 -2.37 -19.12 -20.55
N ALA A 642 -1.20 -18.66 -20.11
CA ALA A 642 0.06 -19.38 -20.09
C ALA A 642 0.56 -19.53 -18.64
N ASP A 643 1.74 -20.14 -18.44
CA ASP A 643 2.30 -20.29 -17.10
C ASP A 643 2.82 -18.95 -16.55
N ASP A 644 2.35 -18.59 -15.37
CA ASP A 644 2.62 -17.38 -14.60
C ASP A 644 3.08 -17.76 -13.19
N GLN A 645 4.39 -17.81 -13.00
CA GLN A 645 5.01 -18.19 -11.74
C GLN A 645 5.19 -16.96 -10.83
N LEU A 646 4.99 -17.14 -9.53
CA LEU A 646 5.22 -16.12 -8.50
C LEU A 646 6.12 -16.66 -7.40
N TYR A 647 7.33 -16.10 -7.28
CA TYR A 647 8.37 -16.63 -6.41
C TYR A 647 8.54 -15.83 -5.11
N SER A 648 8.27 -14.51 -5.11
CA SER A 648 8.55 -13.69 -3.93
C SER A 648 7.57 -12.54 -3.73
N VAL A 649 7.38 -12.15 -2.47
CA VAL A 649 6.50 -11.07 -2.01
C VAL A 649 7.17 -10.25 -0.90
N THR A 650 6.98 -8.93 -0.93
CA THR A 650 7.34 -8.03 0.16
C THR A 650 6.29 -6.93 0.34
N VAL A 651 6.28 -6.25 1.50
CA VAL A 651 5.32 -5.20 1.81
C VAL A 651 6.02 -3.98 2.39
N ASP A 652 5.62 -2.78 1.96
CA ASP A 652 6.14 -1.53 2.52
C ASP A 652 5.35 -1.03 3.74
N ASN A 653 5.87 0.00 4.40
CA ASN A 653 5.24 0.60 5.58
C ASN A 653 3.83 1.20 5.32
N ASN A 654 3.50 1.47 4.06
CA ASN A 654 2.19 1.97 3.64
C ASN A 654 1.21 0.82 3.31
N GLY A 655 1.64 -0.43 3.41
CA GLY A 655 0.83 -1.60 3.08
C GLY A 655 0.76 -1.90 1.59
N ASN A 656 1.60 -1.26 0.74
CA ASN A 656 1.70 -1.69 -0.64
C ASN A 656 2.50 -2.98 -0.72
N VAL A 657 2.00 -3.92 -1.52
CA VAL A 657 2.57 -5.25 -1.69
C VAL A 657 3.32 -5.29 -3.03
N TYR A 658 4.52 -5.85 -3.04
CA TYR A 658 5.35 -5.99 -4.23
C TYR A 658 5.62 -7.47 -4.45
N ILE A 659 5.44 -7.91 -5.70
CA ILE A 659 5.57 -9.32 -6.09
C ILE A 659 6.38 -9.43 -7.37
N THR A 660 7.12 -10.52 -7.52
CA THR A 660 7.96 -10.79 -8.70
C THR A 660 7.96 -12.27 -9.07
N GLY A 661 8.14 -12.56 -10.35
CA GLY A 661 8.20 -13.92 -10.84
C GLY A 661 8.54 -14.00 -12.34
N ALA A 662 8.13 -15.10 -12.96
CA ALA A 662 8.35 -15.39 -14.36
C ALA A 662 7.03 -15.70 -15.07
N THR A 663 6.93 -15.44 -16.37
CA THR A 663 5.73 -15.72 -17.18
C THR A 663 6.12 -16.19 -18.57
N THR A 664 5.40 -17.17 -19.10
CA THR A 664 5.43 -17.53 -20.54
C THR A 664 4.38 -16.78 -21.34
N GLY A 665 3.56 -15.97 -20.66
CA GLY A 665 2.47 -15.18 -21.19
C GLY A 665 2.77 -13.69 -21.30
N ALA A 666 1.70 -12.89 -21.32
CA ALA A 666 1.74 -11.45 -21.56
C ALA A 666 0.96 -10.69 -20.48
N PHE A 667 1.61 -10.35 -19.36
CA PHE A 667 1.04 -9.57 -18.26
C PHE A 667 0.98 -8.07 -18.57
N ALA A 668 2.10 -7.50 -19.01
CA ALA A 668 2.27 -6.07 -19.21
C ALA A 668 3.14 -5.74 -20.43
N GLY A 669 3.44 -6.74 -21.27
CA GLY A 669 4.24 -6.67 -22.47
C GLY A 669 4.08 -7.92 -23.32
N THR A 670 4.82 -8.01 -24.41
CA THR A 670 4.94 -9.25 -25.19
C THR A 670 6.01 -10.14 -24.58
N ASN A 671 5.75 -11.45 -24.48
CA ASN A 671 6.77 -12.41 -24.11
C ASN A 671 7.93 -12.36 -25.12
N ALA A 672 9.15 -12.09 -24.67
CA ALA A 672 10.33 -11.97 -25.52
C ALA A 672 11.01 -13.33 -25.77
N GLY A 673 10.83 -14.29 -24.86
CA GLY A 673 11.52 -15.58 -24.88
C GLY A 673 10.65 -16.71 -24.38
N ASN A 674 11.25 -17.64 -23.66
CA ASN A 674 10.55 -18.75 -23.04
C ASN A 674 9.81 -18.24 -21.80
N TYR A 675 10.58 -17.77 -20.81
CA TYR A 675 10.10 -17.10 -19.61
C TYR A 675 10.61 -15.65 -19.59
N ASP A 676 9.68 -14.72 -19.36
CA ASP A 676 9.97 -13.32 -19.10
C ASP A 676 9.80 -12.99 -17.62
N ILE A 677 10.61 -12.06 -17.12
CA ILE A 677 10.49 -11.51 -15.78
C ILE A 677 9.26 -10.62 -15.71
N TRP A 678 8.51 -10.70 -14.61
CA TRP A 678 7.53 -9.68 -14.26
C TRP A 678 7.63 -9.25 -12.80
N VAL A 679 7.31 -7.97 -12.56
CA VAL A 679 7.23 -7.38 -11.22
C VAL A 679 5.99 -6.50 -11.13
N ALA A 680 5.27 -6.55 -10.02
CA ALA A 680 4.07 -5.76 -9.80
C ALA A 680 4.02 -5.12 -8.41
N LYS A 681 3.37 -3.95 -8.36
CA LYS A 681 2.93 -3.30 -7.12
C LYS A 681 1.43 -3.42 -6.99
N LEU A 682 0.97 -3.89 -5.85
CA LEU A 682 -0.43 -4.03 -5.47
C LEU A 682 -0.75 -3.13 -4.26
N ALA A 683 -2.00 -2.66 -4.16
CA ALA A 683 -2.53 -1.94 -2.99
C ALA A 683 -3.93 -2.45 -2.60
#